data_AF-A0AA88Q2F3-F1
#
_entry.id   AF-A0AA88Q2F3-F1
#
_cell.length_a   1.000
_cell.length_b   1.000
_cell.length_c   1.000
_cell.angle_alpha   90.00
_cell.angle_beta   90.00
_cell.angle_gamma   90.00
#
_symmetry.space_group_name_H-M   'P 1'
#
loop_
_entity.id
_entity.type
_entity.pdbx_description
1 polymer ?
#
loop_
_entity_poly.entity_id
_entity_poly.type
_entity_poly.pdbx_seq_one_letter_code
_entity_poly.pdbx_strand_id
1 'polypeptide(L)'
;MKTINDPIHGHIELHPLLMKIIDTPQFQRLRFIKQLGTKYLVYPGATHTRFEHSLGVAHLAGCLLKTLHENQPELNITKQDFLCVQIAALCHDMGHGPFSHLFDGMFIPKVQPGKCLSFLTSHEEASVQMFHCMKRMNGLDKEMKFYGLNLPEDIKFIEELILKGQKDGKWSMKGRTEDKSFLYEIVANKVNGIDVDKWDYLVRDCYYLGIPCGFDHQRLLKSARVCNVNGRKHICFRDKVADNIYGMFHTRYTLHRQALQHKIGYIIDVKINEALVEADDKLFPDLKISDATDDMLKYTKLTDHVFDQILNQSESNSAHILHKVVERQLPKFVGEARLNEKYLKEMLTKRWEGMVKKHNLDPEVLRFCVLDMGFGEVGKEPIDNVHFYSKSDLKTASKMKKYQVSSLKPEKFHEFVVRVYYDPKDQTHQREVQQEAEKCFHEWCKINKNKFIDFSHDSGEEEDADEEGKENEDTSTSKIFNDPIHGQFELSQLLVKIIDTPEFQRLRHIKQLGGAYLVYPGATHTRFEHSLGDCHYLGIPNSFDHQRMLKSARVCKVKEENHICFRDKMANDIYDMFHTRYTLYHQAYKHKIVTIIEDKITKALLEAKDTLEISPISPDLSPNHIRQKIENITNSSRKRKMPSSEDEQNAKFIKLTDHIFEKILYSTEDNLKDARKELEDVVMRRLPKCVGETRLQETEENELQTQWNEALDEWNKLYPNLFLYKEDFMTEVIQLDYNKKAENPINHVYFYRKRNHTKGFRIKNYEVSSLLPKKFTELVGRVYYTKNSDEEEKAAKECFKWWQLGMCAIELYDKPEFKGTKCVITRDCLSLDHCIITEVRSCKVIRGVWKLWKGCDNNKDDYLLKEGEYHNLKAMSDGRSTASASAPAPIPDPAWCLECVPFEIHLYEKVNFEGPNFVTTIDCCSLDGYGIKEVRSCKVLSGVWDFFEGRDYNKPRYQLQKGEYPNSEAWSNGGTAPALSFKRVLSYKIQLYEKENFEEKMHETTVDCCSLDGCGINEVRSCKVLSGVWEVYEGSGYAEPSYQLSEGEYPDPGSWCASDPAAPVLSVKRVTE
;
A
#
# COMPACT_ATOMS: atom_id res chain seq x y z
N MET A 1 0.10 -12.15 -10.53
CA MET A 1 -0.98 -11.44 -9.80
C MET A 1 -0.32 -10.38 -8.93
N LYS A 2 -0.93 -9.22 -8.75
CA LYS A 2 -0.49 -8.19 -7.80
C LYS A 2 -1.56 -8.04 -6.72
N THR A 3 -1.14 -7.92 -5.47
CA THR A 3 -2.05 -7.75 -4.34
C THR A 3 -2.13 -6.27 -3.95
N ILE A 4 -3.35 -5.76 -3.76
CA ILE A 4 -3.63 -4.41 -3.28
C ILE A 4 -4.44 -4.55 -1.99
N ASN A 5 -4.11 -3.75 -0.98
CA ASN A 5 -4.91 -3.69 0.24
C ASN A 5 -6.00 -2.62 0.11
N ASP A 6 -7.25 -3.02 0.24
CA ASP A 6 -8.45 -2.18 0.23
C ASP A 6 -9.12 -2.24 1.62
N PRO A 7 -9.56 -1.10 2.18
CA PRO A 7 -10.14 -1.07 3.52
C PRO A 7 -11.48 -1.83 3.64
N ILE A 8 -12.18 -2.08 2.53
CA ILE A 8 -13.47 -2.77 2.52
C ILE A 8 -13.30 -4.28 2.28
N HIS A 9 -12.50 -4.65 1.28
CA HIS A 9 -12.36 -6.04 0.83
C HIS A 9 -11.08 -6.72 1.33
N GLY A 10 -10.19 -5.99 2.02
CA GLY A 10 -8.89 -6.49 2.45
C GLY A 10 -7.93 -6.68 1.28
N HIS A 11 -7.26 -7.83 1.22
CA HIS A 11 -6.31 -8.12 0.16
C HIS A 11 -7.02 -8.53 -1.15
N ILE A 12 -6.99 -7.63 -2.13
CA ILE A 12 -7.51 -7.84 -3.48
C ILE A 12 -6.38 -8.32 -4.39
N GLU A 13 -6.57 -9.44 -5.07
CA GLU A 13 -5.66 -9.93 -6.12
C GLU A 13 -6.10 -9.48 -7.50
N LEU A 14 -5.19 -8.86 -8.25
CA LEU A 14 -5.46 -8.38 -9.60
C LEU A 14 -4.55 -9.03 -10.64
N HIS A 15 -5.14 -9.35 -11.78
CA HIS A 15 -4.44 -9.91 -12.93
C HIS A 15 -3.46 -8.87 -13.54
N PRO A 16 -2.29 -9.29 -14.06
CA PRO A 16 -1.32 -8.38 -14.68
C PRO A 16 -1.92 -7.46 -15.76
N LEU A 17 -2.84 -7.97 -16.60
CA LEU A 17 -3.56 -7.15 -17.58
C LEU A 17 -4.39 -6.03 -16.94
N LEU A 18 -5.07 -6.30 -15.80
CA LEU A 18 -5.79 -5.26 -15.06
C LEU A 18 -4.82 -4.21 -14.51
N MET A 19 -3.64 -4.62 -14.04
CA MET A 19 -2.61 -3.68 -13.61
C MET A 19 -2.12 -2.77 -14.74
N LYS A 20 -1.93 -3.31 -15.95
CA LYS A 20 -1.59 -2.50 -17.14
C LYS A 20 -2.66 -1.47 -17.49
N ILE A 21 -3.94 -1.77 -17.21
CA ILE A 21 -5.06 -0.82 -17.36
C ILE A 21 -5.05 0.22 -16.24
N ILE A 22 -4.86 -0.22 -15.00
CA ILE A 22 -4.84 0.64 -13.81
C ILE A 22 -3.72 1.68 -13.90
N ASP A 23 -2.54 1.26 -14.35
CA ASP A 23 -1.34 2.09 -14.43
C ASP A 23 -1.32 2.96 -15.71
N THR A 24 -2.49 3.50 -16.10
CA THR A 24 -2.66 4.46 -17.20
C THR A 24 -3.17 5.81 -16.69
N PRO A 25 -2.86 6.94 -17.36
CA PRO A 25 -3.36 8.25 -16.95
C PRO A 25 -4.90 8.31 -16.89
N GLN A 26 -5.57 7.65 -17.83
CA GLN A 26 -7.03 7.64 -17.94
C GLN A 26 -7.69 6.99 -16.72
N PHE A 27 -7.08 5.93 -16.17
CA PHE A 27 -7.59 5.26 -14.98
C PHE A 27 -7.13 5.94 -13.69
N GLN A 28 -5.86 6.35 -13.60
CA GLN A 28 -5.32 7.06 -12.43
C GLN A 28 -6.04 8.38 -12.16
N ARG A 29 -6.60 9.02 -13.19
CA ARG A 29 -7.52 10.17 -13.08
C ARG A 29 -8.60 9.98 -12.02
N LEU A 30 -9.13 8.77 -11.86
CA LEU A 30 -10.22 8.49 -10.91
C LEU A 30 -9.83 8.74 -9.45
N ARG A 31 -8.53 8.86 -9.12
CA ARG A 31 -8.03 9.27 -7.79
C ARG A 31 -8.36 10.71 -7.45
N PHE A 32 -8.66 11.52 -8.44
CA PHE A 32 -8.94 12.95 -8.32
C PHE A 32 -10.43 13.25 -8.50
N ILE A 33 -11.29 12.23 -8.44
CA ILE A 33 -12.75 12.37 -8.55
C ILE A 33 -13.40 11.67 -7.37
N LYS A 34 -13.98 12.47 -6.47
CA LYS A 34 -14.66 11.95 -5.28
C LYS A 34 -15.91 11.15 -5.67
N GLN A 35 -16.08 10.00 -5.02
CA GLN A 35 -17.23 9.11 -5.24
C GLN A 35 -18.55 9.85 -5.00
N LEU A 36 -18.64 10.55 -3.87
CA LEU A 36 -19.82 11.29 -3.43
C LEU A 36 -19.78 12.78 -3.80
N GLY A 37 -18.92 13.17 -4.75
CA GLY A 37 -18.79 14.56 -5.19
C GLY A 37 -18.58 15.52 -4.01
N THR A 38 -19.50 16.45 -3.80
CA THR A 38 -19.36 17.52 -2.79
C THR A 38 -19.67 17.08 -1.35
N LYS A 39 -20.12 15.82 -1.12
CA LYS A 39 -20.59 15.40 0.21
C LYS A 39 -19.51 15.39 1.28
N TYR A 40 -18.23 15.37 0.92
CA TYR A 40 -17.11 15.55 1.85
C TYR A 40 -17.18 16.87 2.65
N LEU A 41 -17.85 17.89 2.10
CA LEU A 41 -18.09 19.16 2.77
C LEU A 41 -19.15 19.06 3.88
N VAL A 42 -19.94 17.99 3.92
CA VAL A 42 -20.93 17.72 5.00
C VAL A 42 -20.46 16.58 5.88
N TYR A 43 -19.98 15.48 5.27
CA TYR A 43 -19.45 14.29 5.94
C TYR A 43 -17.94 14.27 5.75
N PRO A 44 -17.15 14.69 6.76
CA PRO A 44 -15.70 14.80 6.63
C PRO A 44 -15.05 13.51 6.12
N GLY A 45 -15.54 12.35 6.57
CA GLY A 45 -15.10 11.01 6.17
C GLY A 45 -15.31 10.63 4.71
N ALA A 46 -16.18 11.33 3.95
CA ALA A 46 -16.51 11.00 2.57
C ALA A 46 -15.42 11.42 1.57
N THR A 47 -14.17 11.03 1.82
CA THR A 47 -12.98 11.41 1.06
C THR A 47 -12.58 10.42 -0.03
N HIS A 48 -13.25 9.26 -0.09
CA HIS A 48 -13.01 8.22 -1.07
C HIS A 48 -13.37 8.64 -2.50
N THR A 49 -12.70 7.98 -3.44
CA THR A 49 -12.66 8.31 -4.86
C THR A 49 -13.19 7.18 -5.71
N ARG A 50 -13.51 7.49 -6.98
CA ARG A 50 -13.97 6.50 -7.97
C ARG A 50 -12.92 5.42 -8.24
N PHE A 51 -11.64 5.69 -7.94
CA PHE A 51 -10.53 4.75 -8.16
C PHE A 51 -10.66 3.49 -7.30
N GLU A 52 -10.72 3.62 -5.98
CA GLU A 52 -10.83 2.46 -5.07
C GLU A 52 -12.18 1.75 -5.20
N HIS A 53 -13.25 2.48 -5.52
CA HIS A 53 -14.54 1.88 -5.88
C HIS A 53 -14.41 0.97 -7.10
N SER A 54 -13.82 1.45 -8.20
CA SER A 54 -13.61 0.68 -9.42
C SER A 54 -12.76 -0.59 -9.19
N LEU A 55 -11.76 -0.54 -8.29
CA LEU A 55 -11.00 -1.72 -7.88
C LEU A 55 -11.86 -2.73 -7.12
N GLY A 56 -12.70 -2.26 -6.20
CA GLY A 56 -13.65 -3.08 -5.45
C GLY A 56 -14.69 -3.76 -6.34
N VAL A 57 -15.25 -3.04 -7.32
CA VAL A 57 -16.21 -3.61 -8.29
C VAL A 57 -15.54 -4.70 -9.15
N ALA A 58 -14.32 -4.48 -9.62
CA ALA A 58 -13.55 -5.49 -10.35
C ALA A 58 -13.24 -6.74 -9.51
N HIS A 59 -12.95 -6.56 -8.22
CA HIS A 59 -12.76 -7.65 -7.28
C HIS A 59 -14.05 -8.47 -7.09
N LEU A 60 -15.16 -7.80 -6.78
CA LEU A 60 -16.45 -8.46 -6.57
C LEU A 60 -16.96 -9.17 -7.82
N ALA A 61 -16.75 -8.59 -9.01
CA ALA A 61 -17.06 -9.23 -10.28
C ALA A 61 -16.28 -10.54 -10.46
N GLY A 62 -14.98 -10.53 -10.15
CA GLY A 62 -14.13 -11.73 -10.16
C GLY A 62 -14.58 -12.78 -9.13
N CYS A 63 -14.94 -12.36 -7.91
CA CYS A 63 -15.42 -13.24 -6.86
C CYS A 63 -16.77 -13.90 -7.21
N LEU A 64 -17.70 -13.14 -7.82
CA LEU A 64 -18.97 -13.68 -8.28
C LEU A 64 -18.75 -14.69 -9.41
N LEU A 65 -17.92 -14.37 -10.40
CA LEU A 65 -17.59 -15.31 -11.47
C LEU A 65 -16.91 -16.58 -10.96
N LYS A 66 -15.97 -16.45 -10.02
CA LYS A 66 -15.30 -17.57 -9.38
C LYS A 66 -16.32 -18.48 -8.70
N THR A 67 -17.24 -17.89 -7.95
CA THR A 67 -18.32 -18.62 -7.28
C THR A 67 -19.22 -19.35 -8.28
N LEU A 68 -19.63 -18.70 -9.37
CA LEU A 68 -20.45 -19.34 -10.40
C LEU A 68 -19.70 -20.45 -11.16
N HIS A 69 -18.42 -20.24 -11.47
CA HIS A 69 -17.58 -21.21 -12.16
C HIS A 69 -17.33 -22.46 -11.31
N GLU A 70 -17.00 -22.29 -10.03
CA GLU A 70 -16.75 -23.39 -9.09
C GLU A 70 -18.05 -24.17 -8.78
N ASN A 71 -19.17 -23.47 -8.61
CA ASN A 71 -20.45 -24.11 -8.30
C ASN A 71 -21.12 -24.78 -9.51
N GLN A 72 -20.82 -24.30 -10.72
CA GLN A 72 -21.46 -24.75 -11.97
C GLN A 72 -20.46 -24.80 -13.14
N PRO A 73 -19.56 -25.79 -13.16
CA PRO A 73 -18.60 -25.97 -14.26
C PRO A 73 -19.25 -26.11 -15.64
N GLU A 74 -20.51 -26.59 -15.70
CA GLU A 74 -21.30 -26.73 -16.93
C GLU A 74 -21.60 -25.41 -17.64
N LEU A 75 -21.38 -24.26 -16.98
CA LEU A 75 -21.55 -22.95 -17.59
C LEU A 75 -20.43 -22.58 -18.58
N ASN A 76 -19.32 -23.33 -18.60
CA ASN A 76 -18.18 -23.10 -19.49
C ASN A 76 -17.67 -21.64 -19.46
N ILE A 77 -17.60 -21.06 -18.26
CA ILE A 77 -17.01 -19.74 -18.02
C ILE A 77 -15.51 -19.85 -18.27
N THR A 78 -15.00 -19.12 -19.28
CA THR A 78 -13.59 -19.21 -19.68
C THR A 78 -12.74 -18.17 -18.96
N LYS A 79 -11.42 -18.34 -18.94
CA LYS A 79 -10.49 -17.30 -18.44
C LYS A 79 -10.64 -15.96 -19.18
N GLN A 80 -10.99 -16.02 -20.46
CA GLN A 80 -11.31 -14.85 -21.28
C GLN A 80 -12.56 -14.13 -20.78
N ASP A 81 -13.61 -14.85 -20.37
CA ASP A 81 -14.80 -14.25 -19.76
C ASP A 81 -14.47 -13.58 -18.42
N PHE A 82 -13.64 -14.22 -17.57
CA PHE A 82 -13.14 -13.62 -16.34
C PHE A 82 -12.48 -12.26 -16.60
N LEU A 83 -11.54 -12.21 -17.53
CA LEU A 83 -10.83 -10.97 -17.86
C LEU A 83 -11.78 -9.93 -18.43
N CYS A 84 -12.66 -10.28 -19.37
CA CYS A 84 -13.59 -9.30 -19.97
C CYS A 84 -14.53 -8.68 -18.93
N VAL A 85 -15.13 -9.50 -18.07
CA VAL A 85 -16.05 -9.01 -17.03
C VAL A 85 -15.31 -8.17 -15.99
N GLN A 86 -14.10 -8.57 -15.57
CA GLN A 86 -13.29 -7.77 -14.65
C GLN A 86 -12.83 -6.45 -15.27
N ILE A 87 -12.48 -6.42 -16.56
CA ILE A 87 -12.13 -5.19 -17.27
C ILE A 87 -13.35 -4.27 -17.36
N ALA A 88 -14.52 -4.80 -17.71
CA ALA A 88 -15.76 -4.01 -17.73
C ALA A 88 -16.09 -3.44 -16.35
N ALA A 89 -16.02 -4.28 -15.31
CA ALA A 89 -16.21 -3.87 -13.92
C ALA A 89 -15.22 -2.80 -13.47
N LEU A 90 -13.95 -2.92 -13.86
CA LEU A 90 -12.92 -1.92 -13.57
C LEU A 90 -13.20 -0.60 -14.31
N CYS A 91 -13.62 -0.66 -15.57
CA CYS A 91 -13.73 0.52 -16.43
C CYS A 91 -15.12 1.18 -16.46
N HIS A 92 -16.13 0.63 -15.77
CA HIS A 92 -17.53 1.10 -15.87
C HIS A 92 -17.74 2.56 -15.46
N ASP A 93 -16.85 3.08 -14.62
CA ASP A 93 -16.93 4.39 -13.97
C ASP A 93 -15.90 5.42 -14.51
N MET A 94 -15.12 5.06 -15.53
CA MET A 94 -14.06 5.90 -16.09
C MET A 94 -14.56 7.24 -16.66
N GLY A 95 -15.84 7.30 -17.03
CA GLY A 95 -16.51 8.41 -17.66
C GLY A 95 -17.11 9.44 -16.72
N HIS A 96 -16.97 9.27 -15.40
CA HIS A 96 -17.43 10.30 -14.45
C HIS A 96 -16.63 11.60 -14.59
N GLY A 97 -17.31 12.74 -14.53
CA GLY A 97 -16.72 14.08 -14.50
C GLY A 97 -16.46 14.60 -13.08
N PRO A 98 -16.00 15.86 -12.96
CA PRO A 98 -15.79 16.52 -11.68
C PRO A 98 -17.03 16.45 -10.77
N PHE A 99 -16.86 16.04 -9.52
CA PHE A 99 -17.92 15.84 -8.55
C PHE A 99 -18.95 14.77 -8.93
N SER A 100 -18.56 13.79 -9.73
CA SER A 100 -19.38 12.63 -10.10
C SER A 100 -20.76 13.04 -10.65
N HIS A 101 -21.85 12.76 -9.92
CA HIS A 101 -23.23 12.98 -10.38
C HIS A 101 -23.64 14.44 -10.52
N LEU A 102 -22.87 15.37 -9.96
CA LEU A 102 -23.12 16.81 -10.18
C LEU A 102 -22.84 17.17 -11.65
N PHE A 103 -21.81 16.60 -12.26
CA PHE A 103 -21.39 16.94 -13.61
C PHE A 103 -22.42 16.55 -14.66
N ASP A 104 -22.78 15.26 -14.73
CA ASP A 104 -23.75 14.72 -15.69
C ASP A 104 -25.21 15.03 -15.27
N GLY A 105 -25.50 15.09 -13.98
CA GLY A 105 -26.86 15.31 -13.46
C GLY A 105 -27.30 16.78 -13.37
N MET A 106 -26.38 17.74 -13.26
CA MET A 106 -26.72 19.17 -13.08
C MET A 106 -26.00 20.10 -14.06
N PHE A 107 -24.69 19.93 -14.27
CA PHE A 107 -23.89 20.86 -15.06
C PHE A 107 -24.14 20.70 -16.56
N ILE A 108 -23.88 19.52 -17.12
CA ILE A 108 -24.06 19.22 -18.56
C ILE A 108 -25.47 19.56 -19.06
N PRO A 109 -26.56 19.16 -18.37
CA PRO A 109 -27.93 19.51 -18.79
C PRO A 109 -28.19 21.02 -18.87
N LYS A 110 -27.47 21.84 -18.09
CA LYS A 110 -27.63 23.30 -18.07
C LYS A 110 -26.83 24.01 -19.15
N VAL A 111 -25.60 23.58 -19.41
CA VAL A 111 -24.71 24.23 -20.39
C VAL A 111 -24.91 23.73 -21.81
N GLN A 112 -25.45 22.52 -21.99
CA GLN A 112 -25.77 21.93 -23.29
C GLN A 112 -27.26 21.46 -23.37
N PRO A 113 -28.24 22.36 -23.17
CA PRO A 113 -29.66 21.98 -23.19
C PRO A 113 -30.08 21.54 -24.60
N GLY A 114 -30.65 20.34 -24.73
CA GLY A 114 -31.21 19.86 -25.99
C GLY A 114 -30.22 19.24 -26.98
N LYS A 115 -28.90 19.21 -26.69
CA LYS A 115 -27.97 18.32 -27.39
C LYS A 115 -28.19 16.89 -26.89
N CYS A 116 -29.22 16.20 -27.38
CA CYS A 116 -29.29 14.73 -27.36
C CYS A 116 -28.26 14.07 -28.32
N LEU A 117 -27.25 14.83 -28.75
CA LEU A 117 -26.26 14.48 -29.78
C LEU A 117 -24.83 14.92 -29.41
N SER A 118 -24.56 15.43 -28.19
CA SER A 118 -23.18 15.39 -27.67
C SER A 118 -22.91 13.98 -27.13
N PHE A 119 -21.66 13.53 -27.23
CA PHE A 119 -21.25 12.14 -26.95
C PHE A 119 -21.35 11.73 -25.47
N LEU A 120 -21.97 12.55 -24.63
CA LEU A 120 -22.00 12.45 -23.17
C LEU A 120 -23.45 12.53 -22.65
N THR A 121 -24.31 11.62 -23.15
CA THR A 121 -25.69 11.48 -22.63
C THR A 121 -25.70 10.88 -21.23
N SER A 122 -24.63 10.16 -20.86
CA SER A 122 -24.46 9.46 -19.59
C SER A 122 -22.98 9.21 -19.31
N HIS A 123 -22.59 9.02 -18.04
CA HIS A 123 -21.22 8.67 -17.68
C HIS A 123 -20.85 7.26 -18.17
N GLU A 124 -21.82 6.36 -18.41
CA GLU A 124 -21.56 5.04 -19.00
C GLU A 124 -21.05 5.15 -20.45
N GLU A 125 -21.63 6.05 -21.25
CA GLU A 125 -21.17 6.34 -22.62
C GLU A 125 -19.76 6.94 -22.64
N ALA A 126 -19.50 7.88 -21.74
CA ALA A 126 -18.18 8.46 -21.54
C ALA A 126 -17.15 7.40 -21.10
N SER A 127 -17.55 6.42 -20.29
CA SER A 127 -16.66 5.35 -19.83
C SER A 127 -16.17 4.47 -20.97
N VAL A 128 -17.04 4.13 -21.93
CA VAL A 128 -16.65 3.39 -23.13
C VAL A 128 -15.70 4.22 -24.01
N GLN A 129 -15.97 5.51 -24.18
CA GLN A 129 -15.09 6.38 -24.97
C GLN A 129 -13.72 6.55 -24.31
N MET A 130 -13.68 6.73 -22.99
CA MET A 130 -12.45 6.78 -22.21
C MET A 130 -11.68 5.47 -22.30
N PHE A 131 -12.37 4.32 -22.25
CA PHE A 131 -11.77 3.00 -22.44
C PHE A 131 -11.11 2.86 -23.82
N HIS A 132 -11.77 3.30 -24.89
CA HIS A 132 -11.18 3.31 -26.23
C HIS A 132 -9.98 4.25 -26.35
N CYS A 133 -10.06 5.44 -25.75
CA CYS A 133 -8.95 6.39 -25.69
C CYS A 133 -7.74 5.77 -24.99
N MET A 134 -7.94 5.25 -23.78
CA MET A 134 -6.92 4.56 -22.98
C MET A 134 -6.27 3.41 -23.76
N LYS A 135 -7.06 2.57 -24.41
CA LYS A 135 -6.58 1.44 -25.22
C LYS A 135 -5.65 1.89 -26.36
N ARG A 136 -6.05 2.95 -27.07
CA ARG A 136 -5.29 3.52 -28.18
C ARG A 136 -3.99 4.16 -27.72
N MET A 137 -4.05 5.00 -26.68
CA MET A 137 -2.91 5.80 -26.23
C MET A 137 -1.83 4.96 -25.53
N ASN A 138 -2.22 3.86 -24.88
CA ASN A 138 -1.30 3.02 -24.10
C ASN A 138 -0.97 1.68 -24.79
N GLY A 139 -1.39 1.48 -26.05
CA GLY A 139 -1.06 0.28 -26.84
C GLY A 139 -1.61 -1.03 -26.28
N LEU A 140 -2.71 -0.98 -25.51
CA LEU A 140 -3.23 -2.13 -24.74
C LEU A 140 -3.74 -3.28 -25.61
N ASP A 141 -3.97 -3.07 -26.90
CA ASP A 141 -4.39 -4.14 -27.83
C ASP A 141 -3.36 -5.27 -27.91
N LYS A 142 -2.06 -4.95 -27.81
CA LYS A 142 -1.00 -5.97 -27.82
C LYS A 142 -1.04 -6.81 -26.55
N GLU A 143 -1.19 -6.15 -25.40
CA GLU A 143 -1.30 -6.80 -24.08
C GLU A 143 -2.55 -7.67 -23.99
N MET A 144 -3.71 -7.16 -24.42
CA MET A 144 -4.97 -7.90 -24.41
C MET A 144 -4.87 -9.20 -25.23
N LYS A 145 -4.30 -9.14 -26.43
CA LYS A 145 -4.05 -10.32 -27.27
C LYS A 145 -3.05 -11.28 -26.63
N PHE A 146 -1.96 -10.76 -26.04
CA PHE A 146 -0.96 -11.57 -25.34
C PHE A 146 -1.57 -12.40 -24.20
N TYR A 147 -2.50 -11.82 -23.44
CA TYR A 147 -3.23 -12.51 -22.37
C TYR A 147 -4.47 -13.30 -22.85
N GLY A 148 -4.65 -13.48 -24.16
CA GLY A 148 -5.64 -14.39 -24.74
C GLY A 148 -7.03 -13.81 -25.02
N LEU A 149 -7.18 -12.48 -25.10
CA LEU A 149 -8.43 -11.86 -25.57
C LEU A 149 -8.52 -11.88 -27.11
N ASN A 150 -9.72 -12.15 -27.63
CA ASN A 150 -10.07 -12.14 -29.05
C ASN A 150 -10.70 -10.80 -29.45
N LEU A 151 -9.90 -9.91 -30.06
CA LEU A 151 -10.35 -8.61 -30.54
C LEU A 151 -10.85 -8.73 -32.00
N PRO A 152 -12.01 -8.15 -32.38
CA PRO A 152 -12.77 -7.10 -31.68
C PRO A 152 -13.93 -7.59 -30.79
N GLU A 153 -14.25 -8.88 -30.79
CA GLU A 153 -15.43 -9.44 -30.10
C GLU A 153 -15.44 -9.16 -28.59
N ASP A 154 -14.30 -9.33 -27.92
CA ASP A 154 -14.19 -9.07 -26.48
C ASP A 154 -14.31 -7.60 -26.12
N ILE A 155 -13.85 -6.70 -26.99
CA ILE A 155 -14.07 -5.26 -26.81
C ILE A 155 -15.56 -4.98 -26.88
N LYS A 156 -16.25 -5.60 -27.85
CA LYS A 156 -17.69 -5.43 -27.95
C LYS A 156 -18.43 -5.93 -26.72
N PHE A 157 -17.99 -7.06 -26.17
CA PHE A 157 -18.55 -7.60 -24.94
C PHE A 157 -18.34 -6.64 -23.76
N ILE A 158 -17.13 -6.11 -23.57
CA ILE A 158 -16.82 -5.13 -22.51
C ILE A 158 -17.69 -3.88 -22.63
N GLU A 159 -17.83 -3.32 -23.85
CA GLU A 159 -18.71 -2.16 -24.11
C GLU A 159 -20.17 -2.44 -23.71
N GLU A 160 -20.68 -3.62 -24.07
CA GLU A 160 -22.07 -4.00 -23.80
C GLU A 160 -22.33 -4.19 -22.30
N LEU A 161 -21.36 -4.72 -21.55
CA LEU A 161 -21.41 -4.85 -20.10
C LEU A 161 -21.48 -3.49 -19.39
N ILE A 162 -20.82 -2.46 -19.93
CA ILE A 162 -20.83 -1.09 -19.37
C ILE A 162 -22.11 -0.34 -19.77
N LEU A 163 -22.45 -0.30 -21.07
CA LEU A 163 -23.49 0.59 -21.59
C LEU A 163 -24.91 0.07 -21.39
N LYS A 164 -25.15 -1.14 -21.91
CA LYS A 164 -26.51 -1.58 -22.25
C LYS A 164 -27.01 -2.68 -21.33
N GLY A 165 -26.11 -3.54 -20.83
CA GLY A 165 -26.50 -4.85 -20.33
C GLY A 165 -27.45 -5.56 -21.30
N GLN A 166 -28.15 -6.58 -20.83
CA GLN A 166 -29.28 -7.15 -21.56
C GLN A 166 -30.54 -7.02 -20.71
N LYS A 167 -31.59 -6.38 -21.25
CA LYS A 167 -32.93 -6.36 -20.63
C LYS A 167 -33.70 -7.65 -20.98
N ASP A 168 -34.71 -7.99 -20.18
CA ASP A 168 -35.64 -9.06 -20.52
C ASP A 168 -36.32 -8.78 -21.87
N GLY A 169 -36.29 -9.75 -22.79
CA GLY A 169 -36.73 -9.58 -24.18
C GLY A 169 -35.88 -10.36 -25.18
N LYS A 170 -35.99 -10.06 -26.48
CA LYS A 170 -35.20 -10.71 -27.55
C LYS A 170 -33.70 -10.45 -27.37
N TRP A 171 -32.87 -11.48 -27.55
CA TRP A 171 -31.40 -11.36 -27.45
C TRP A 171 -30.88 -10.33 -28.45
N SER A 172 -30.12 -9.35 -27.96
CA SER A 172 -29.64 -8.22 -28.77
C SER A 172 -28.14 -7.97 -28.67
N MET A 173 -27.45 -8.68 -27.78
CA MET A 173 -26.02 -8.56 -27.55
C MET A 173 -25.21 -9.29 -28.62
N LYS A 174 -24.03 -8.75 -28.93
CA LYS A 174 -23.13 -9.27 -29.96
C LYS A 174 -21.81 -9.79 -29.39
N GLY A 175 -21.40 -9.34 -28.22
CA GLY A 175 -20.13 -9.71 -27.62
C GLY A 175 -20.08 -11.15 -27.10
N ARG A 176 -21.23 -11.70 -26.69
CA ARG A 176 -21.42 -13.11 -26.34
C ARG A 176 -22.77 -13.62 -26.84
N THR A 177 -22.90 -14.93 -26.89
CA THR A 177 -24.14 -15.65 -27.22
C THR A 177 -25.07 -15.76 -26.01
N GLU A 178 -26.35 -16.06 -26.26
CA GLU A 178 -27.41 -16.10 -25.24
C GLU A 178 -27.17 -17.16 -24.15
N ASP A 179 -26.39 -18.21 -24.42
CA ASP A 179 -26.02 -19.21 -23.41
C ASP A 179 -25.11 -18.65 -22.29
N LYS A 180 -24.55 -17.45 -22.49
CA LYS A 180 -23.78 -16.67 -21.51
C LYS A 180 -24.47 -15.39 -21.06
N SER A 181 -25.79 -15.31 -21.21
CA SER A 181 -26.61 -14.16 -20.83
C SER A 181 -26.39 -13.68 -19.39
N PHE A 182 -26.19 -14.60 -18.45
CA PHE A 182 -25.95 -14.31 -17.04
C PHE A 182 -24.72 -13.43 -16.77
N LEU A 183 -23.74 -13.37 -17.70
CA LEU A 183 -22.57 -12.49 -17.54
C LEU A 183 -22.96 -11.00 -17.61
N TYR A 184 -24.02 -10.66 -18.34
CA TYR A 184 -24.52 -9.29 -18.48
C TYR A 184 -25.28 -8.78 -17.24
N GLU A 185 -25.45 -9.63 -16.23
CA GLU A 185 -26.11 -9.29 -14.96
C GLU A 185 -25.11 -8.98 -13.85
N ILE A 186 -23.80 -9.05 -14.12
CA ILE A 186 -22.75 -8.90 -13.10
C ILE A 186 -22.40 -7.43 -12.86
N VAL A 187 -22.04 -6.69 -13.92
CA VAL A 187 -21.49 -5.33 -13.81
C VAL A 187 -22.58 -4.27 -13.75
N ALA A 188 -23.50 -4.28 -14.72
CA ALA A 188 -24.61 -3.34 -14.79
C ALA A 188 -25.91 -4.08 -15.11
N ASN A 189 -26.62 -4.51 -14.06
CA ASN A 189 -27.79 -5.37 -14.22
C ASN A 189 -29.04 -4.56 -14.57
N LYS A 190 -29.39 -4.50 -15.85
CA LYS A 190 -30.57 -3.77 -16.32
C LYS A 190 -31.90 -4.55 -16.19
N VAL A 191 -31.89 -5.77 -15.66
CA VAL A 191 -33.11 -6.58 -15.42
C VAL A 191 -33.74 -6.24 -14.07
N ASN A 192 -32.93 -6.27 -13.01
CA ASN A 192 -33.40 -6.06 -11.64
C ASN A 192 -32.55 -5.08 -10.82
N GLY A 193 -31.45 -4.56 -11.38
CA GLY A 193 -30.58 -3.62 -10.69
C GLY A 193 -29.79 -4.23 -9.53
N ILE A 194 -29.58 -5.55 -9.50
CA ILE A 194 -28.67 -6.21 -8.56
C ILE A 194 -27.36 -6.53 -9.29
N ASP A 195 -26.32 -5.75 -9.00
CA ASP A 195 -25.00 -5.85 -9.62
C ASP A 195 -23.88 -5.59 -8.60
N VAL A 196 -22.65 -5.94 -8.96
CA VAL A 196 -21.50 -5.81 -8.06
C VAL A 196 -21.07 -4.35 -7.83
N ASP A 197 -21.46 -3.43 -8.71
CA ASP A 197 -21.32 -1.98 -8.50
C ASP A 197 -22.02 -1.56 -7.20
N LYS A 198 -23.32 -1.89 -7.08
CA LYS A 198 -24.08 -1.64 -5.85
C LYS A 198 -23.49 -2.33 -4.64
N TRP A 199 -22.96 -3.53 -4.82
CA TRP A 199 -22.40 -4.25 -3.69
C TRP A 199 -21.18 -3.54 -3.10
N ASP A 200 -20.32 -2.96 -3.95
CA ASP A 200 -19.18 -2.18 -3.48
C ASP A 200 -19.64 -0.85 -2.85
N TYR A 201 -20.36 0.00 -3.60
CA TYR A 201 -20.63 1.35 -3.08
C TYR A 201 -21.50 1.33 -1.82
N LEU A 202 -22.44 0.37 -1.67
CA LEU A 202 -23.27 0.32 -0.47
C LEU A 202 -22.45 0.08 0.79
N VAL A 203 -21.43 -0.79 0.73
CA VAL A 203 -20.57 -1.06 1.89
C VAL A 203 -19.52 0.04 2.04
N ARG A 204 -18.92 0.49 0.94
CA ARG A 204 -17.89 1.53 0.93
C ARG A 204 -18.42 2.88 1.38
N ASP A 205 -19.54 3.35 0.83
CA ASP A 205 -20.15 4.62 1.21
C ASP A 205 -20.60 4.59 2.66
N CYS A 206 -21.23 3.49 3.11
CA CYS A 206 -21.58 3.30 4.52
C CYS A 206 -20.37 3.42 5.44
N TYR A 207 -19.26 2.76 5.08
CA TYR A 207 -18.00 2.85 5.83
C TYR A 207 -17.54 4.31 5.93
N TYR A 208 -17.28 4.99 4.81
CA TYR A 208 -16.74 6.36 4.80
C TYR A 208 -17.72 7.43 5.35
N LEU A 209 -19.03 7.20 5.30
CA LEU A 209 -20.04 8.10 5.89
C LEU A 209 -20.26 7.86 7.40
N GLY A 210 -19.71 6.77 7.96
CA GLY A 210 -20.00 6.33 9.32
C GLY A 210 -21.45 5.88 9.50
N ILE A 211 -22.11 5.40 8.45
CA ILE A 211 -23.50 4.93 8.47
C ILE A 211 -23.49 3.40 8.50
N PRO A 212 -24.14 2.73 9.48
CA PRO A 212 -24.19 1.28 9.52
C PRO A 212 -24.76 0.68 8.22
N CYS A 213 -24.06 -0.28 7.63
CA CYS A 213 -24.52 -1.00 6.45
C CYS A 213 -25.38 -2.19 6.85
N GLY A 214 -26.66 -2.21 6.45
CA GLY A 214 -27.55 -3.35 6.68
C GLY A 214 -27.42 -4.48 5.66
N PHE A 215 -26.51 -4.35 4.68
CA PHE A 215 -26.38 -5.26 3.55
C PHE A 215 -25.14 -6.15 3.65
N ASP A 216 -25.34 -7.48 3.61
CA ASP A 216 -24.28 -8.48 3.56
C ASP A 216 -24.13 -9.03 2.13
N HIS A 217 -23.20 -8.43 1.38
CA HIS A 217 -22.89 -8.84 0.01
C HIS A 217 -22.25 -10.23 -0.05
N GLN A 218 -21.47 -10.65 0.96
CA GLN A 218 -20.79 -11.95 0.95
C GLN A 218 -21.80 -13.10 1.02
N ARG A 219 -22.84 -12.93 1.84
CA ARG A 219 -23.94 -13.91 1.93
C ARG A 219 -24.75 -13.97 0.64
N LEU A 220 -24.98 -12.84 -0.03
CA LEU A 220 -25.67 -12.81 -1.32
C LEU A 220 -24.82 -13.48 -2.41
N LEU A 221 -23.52 -13.16 -2.48
CA LEU A 221 -22.55 -13.73 -3.41
C LEU A 221 -22.49 -15.26 -3.30
N LYS A 222 -22.35 -15.81 -2.08
CA LYS A 222 -22.33 -17.26 -1.85
C LYS A 222 -23.64 -17.98 -2.20
N SER A 223 -24.73 -17.23 -2.33
CA SER A 223 -26.05 -17.80 -2.67
C SER A 223 -26.34 -17.80 -4.16
N ALA A 224 -25.55 -17.11 -4.98
CA ALA A 224 -25.79 -16.96 -6.41
C ALA A 224 -25.60 -18.29 -7.17
N ARG A 225 -26.53 -18.59 -8.08
CA ARG A 225 -26.46 -19.69 -9.06
C ARG A 225 -27.09 -19.24 -10.37
N VAL A 226 -26.68 -19.84 -11.48
CA VAL A 226 -27.32 -19.64 -12.78
C VAL A 226 -28.39 -20.72 -12.99
N CYS A 227 -29.62 -20.28 -13.26
CA CYS A 227 -30.74 -21.15 -13.61
C CYS A 227 -31.31 -20.77 -14.98
N ASN A 228 -32.05 -21.69 -15.60
CA ASN A 228 -32.75 -21.42 -16.85
C ASN A 228 -34.14 -20.85 -16.55
N VAL A 229 -34.42 -19.65 -17.04
CA VAL A 229 -35.72 -18.96 -16.96
C VAL A 229 -36.16 -18.65 -18.38
N ASN A 230 -37.30 -19.20 -18.79
CA ASN A 230 -37.89 -18.96 -20.12
C ASN A 230 -36.91 -19.20 -21.30
N GLY A 231 -36.00 -20.16 -21.17
CA GLY A 231 -35.01 -20.50 -22.20
C GLY A 231 -33.70 -19.73 -22.12
N ARG A 232 -33.57 -18.75 -21.21
CA ARG A 232 -32.37 -17.94 -20.99
C ARG A 232 -31.72 -18.24 -19.63
N LYS A 233 -30.40 -18.13 -19.53
CA LYS A 233 -29.67 -18.31 -18.28
C LYS A 233 -29.62 -17.00 -17.46
N HIS A 234 -30.12 -17.03 -16.24
CA HIS A 234 -30.15 -15.87 -15.34
C HIS A 234 -29.48 -16.18 -14.01
N ILE A 235 -28.84 -15.18 -13.40
CA ILE A 235 -28.38 -15.24 -12.01
C ILE A 235 -29.61 -15.24 -11.11
N CYS A 236 -29.71 -16.30 -10.31
CA CYS A 236 -30.75 -16.55 -9.34
C CYS A 236 -30.13 -16.65 -7.95
N PHE A 237 -30.87 -16.23 -6.94
CA PHE A 237 -30.44 -16.28 -5.55
C PHE A 237 -31.22 -17.34 -4.77
N ARG A 238 -30.70 -17.76 -3.63
CA ARG A 238 -31.41 -18.73 -2.80
C ARG A 238 -32.61 -18.07 -2.12
N ASP A 239 -33.77 -18.70 -2.15
CA ASP A 239 -35.02 -18.23 -1.51
C ASP A 239 -34.83 -17.54 -0.13
N LYS A 240 -34.05 -18.14 0.76
CA LYS A 240 -33.78 -17.64 2.12
C LYS A 240 -32.99 -16.31 2.22
N VAL A 241 -32.52 -15.75 1.11
CA VAL A 241 -31.77 -14.48 1.11
C VAL A 241 -32.60 -13.30 0.62
N ALA A 242 -33.90 -13.49 0.42
CA ALA A 242 -34.83 -12.43 0.05
C ALA A 242 -34.75 -11.19 0.94
N ASP A 243 -34.71 -11.39 2.27
CA ASP A 243 -34.60 -10.30 3.23
C ASP A 243 -33.29 -9.52 3.06
N ASN A 244 -32.20 -10.20 2.68
CA ASN A 244 -30.93 -9.52 2.39
C ASN A 244 -31.04 -8.64 1.14
N ILE A 245 -31.81 -9.06 0.13
CA ILE A 245 -32.05 -8.26 -1.08
C ILE A 245 -32.89 -7.02 -0.74
N TYR A 246 -33.94 -7.16 0.08
CA TYR A 246 -34.65 -5.99 0.60
C TYR A 246 -33.74 -5.10 1.45
N GLY A 247 -32.89 -5.69 2.30
CA GLY A 247 -31.88 -4.98 3.07
C GLY A 247 -30.93 -4.16 2.20
N MET A 248 -30.55 -4.68 1.03
CA MET A 248 -29.74 -3.96 0.03
C MET A 248 -30.46 -2.68 -0.45
N PHE A 249 -31.70 -2.81 -0.94
CA PHE A 249 -32.46 -1.66 -1.46
C PHE A 249 -32.87 -0.68 -0.35
N HIS A 250 -33.14 -1.18 0.86
CA HIS A 250 -33.39 -0.35 2.04
C HIS A 250 -32.14 0.44 2.45
N THR A 251 -30.96 -0.19 2.43
CA THR A 251 -29.68 0.49 2.69
C THR A 251 -29.43 1.57 1.63
N ARG A 252 -29.68 1.27 0.35
CA ARG A 252 -29.61 2.25 -0.74
C ARG A 252 -30.51 3.46 -0.47
N TYR A 253 -31.79 3.22 -0.16
CA TYR A 253 -32.74 4.29 0.16
C TYR A 253 -32.27 5.11 1.37
N THR A 254 -31.76 4.46 2.41
CA THR A 254 -31.22 5.11 3.62
C THR A 254 -30.04 6.02 3.29
N LEU A 255 -29.09 5.56 2.48
CA LEU A 255 -27.95 6.36 2.02
C LEU A 255 -28.40 7.58 1.20
N HIS A 256 -29.36 7.39 0.28
CA HIS A 256 -29.94 8.51 -0.47
C HIS A 256 -30.55 9.55 0.45
N ARG A 257 -31.36 9.13 1.42
CA ARG A 257 -32.07 10.03 2.33
C ARG A 257 -31.13 10.75 3.31
N GLN A 258 -30.21 10.00 3.92
CA GLN A 258 -29.35 10.54 4.98
C GLN A 258 -28.18 11.35 4.41
N ALA A 259 -27.53 10.88 3.35
CA ALA A 259 -26.26 11.46 2.87
C ALA A 259 -26.34 12.06 1.46
N LEU A 260 -26.68 11.26 0.43
CA LEU A 260 -26.57 11.70 -0.97
C LEU A 260 -27.51 12.86 -1.28
N GLN A 261 -28.72 12.82 -0.75
CA GLN A 261 -29.71 13.90 -0.83
C GLN A 261 -29.81 14.62 0.52
N HIS A 262 -28.71 14.77 1.27
CA HIS A 262 -28.71 15.59 2.48
C HIS A 262 -29.03 17.05 2.14
N LYS A 263 -29.89 17.72 2.93
CA LYS A 263 -30.37 19.09 2.66
C LYS A 263 -29.25 20.11 2.45
N ILE A 264 -28.18 20.04 3.25
CA ILE A 264 -27.01 20.93 3.09
C ILE A 264 -26.12 20.48 1.93
N GLY A 265 -25.98 19.18 1.69
CA GLY A 265 -25.16 18.67 0.60
C GLY A 265 -25.74 19.04 -0.77
N TYR A 266 -27.06 18.95 -0.90
CA TYR A 266 -27.76 19.32 -2.12
C TYR A 266 -27.63 20.81 -2.45
N ILE A 267 -27.74 21.71 -1.47
CA ILE A 267 -27.57 23.15 -1.73
C ILE A 267 -26.11 23.50 -2.06
N ILE A 268 -25.14 22.76 -1.52
CA ILE A 268 -23.74 22.88 -1.91
C ILE A 268 -23.56 22.45 -3.37
N ASP A 269 -24.14 21.32 -3.80
CA ASP A 269 -24.10 20.89 -5.21
C ASP A 269 -24.66 21.97 -6.14
N VAL A 270 -25.78 22.58 -5.74
CA VAL A 270 -26.41 23.68 -6.47
C VAL A 270 -25.46 24.87 -6.61
N LYS A 271 -24.79 25.29 -5.53
CA LYS A 271 -23.87 26.44 -5.54
C LYS A 271 -22.59 26.16 -6.32
N ILE A 272 -22.02 24.97 -6.19
CA ILE A 272 -20.86 24.55 -6.98
C ILE A 272 -21.24 24.47 -8.46
N ASN A 273 -22.42 23.95 -8.78
CA ASN A 273 -22.92 23.97 -10.15
C ASN A 273 -23.07 25.40 -10.70
N GLU A 274 -23.58 26.35 -9.92
CA GLU A 274 -23.67 27.77 -10.33
C GLU A 274 -22.28 28.34 -10.66
N ALA A 275 -21.28 28.07 -9.81
CA ALA A 275 -19.91 28.49 -10.06
C ALA A 275 -19.31 27.83 -11.33
N LEU A 276 -19.57 26.54 -11.56
CA LEU A 276 -19.10 25.81 -12.74
C LEU A 276 -19.73 26.36 -14.02
N VAL A 277 -21.05 26.59 -14.04
CA VAL A 277 -21.75 27.17 -15.20
C VAL A 277 -21.21 28.57 -15.52
N GLU A 278 -20.99 29.38 -14.49
CA GLU A 278 -20.43 30.74 -14.63
C GLU A 278 -18.97 30.75 -15.12
N ALA A 279 -18.21 29.69 -14.84
CA ALA A 279 -16.82 29.53 -15.22
C ALA A 279 -16.60 28.74 -16.53
N ASP A 280 -17.67 28.22 -17.15
CA ASP A 280 -17.60 27.29 -18.29
C ASP A 280 -16.71 27.82 -19.41
N ASP A 281 -16.84 29.09 -19.78
CA ASP A 281 -16.11 29.74 -20.88
C ASP A 281 -14.89 30.56 -20.44
N LYS A 282 -14.54 30.53 -19.14
CA LYS A 282 -13.50 31.41 -18.55
C LYS A 282 -12.29 30.65 -18.00
N LEU A 283 -12.37 29.33 -17.89
CA LEU A 283 -11.36 28.55 -17.16
C LEU A 283 -10.11 28.23 -18.00
N PHE A 284 -10.27 28.00 -19.31
CA PHE A 284 -9.18 27.67 -20.22
C PHE A 284 -9.12 28.70 -21.36
N PRO A 285 -7.93 29.17 -21.76
CA PRO A 285 -7.79 29.93 -23.00
C PRO A 285 -8.33 29.09 -24.16
N ASP A 286 -9.33 29.61 -24.86
CA ASP A 286 -9.92 29.04 -26.08
C ASP A 286 -10.69 27.70 -25.93
N LEU A 287 -11.08 27.28 -24.70
CA LEU A 287 -11.87 26.05 -24.52
C LEU A 287 -12.85 26.12 -23.34
N LYS A 288 -14.10 25.69 -23.55
CA LYS A 288 -15.05 25.55 -22.45
C LYS A 288 -14.82 24.29 -21.62
N ILE A 289 -15.20 24.31 -20.34
CA ILE A 289 -15.27 23.09 -19.51
C ILE A 289 -16.16 22.05 -20.20
N SER A 290 -17.27 22.51 -20.79
CA SER A 290 -18.21 21.70 -21.55
C SER A 290 -17.70 21.23 -22.91
N ASP A 291 -16.63 21.79 -23.46
CA ASP A 291 -16.03 21.31 -24.72
C ASP A 291 -15.03 20.15 -24.48
N ALA A 292 -14.52 20.01 -23.25
CA ALA A 292 -13.63 18.91 -22.89
C ALA A 292 -14.33 17.54 -22.99
N THR A 293 -15.66 17.51 -23.02
CA THR A 293 -16.47 16.29 -23.21
C THR A 293 -16.30 15.67 -24.59
N ASP A 294 -15.91 16.47 -25.59
CA ASP A 294 -15.78 16.03 -26.98
C ASP A 294 -14.38 15.46 -27.29
N ASP A 295 -13.43 15.59 -26.36
CA ASP A 295 -12.05 15.10 -26.50
C ASP A 295 -11.61 14.38 -25.22
N MET A 296 -11.52 13.05 -25.29
CA MET A 296 -11.16 12.21 -24.14
C MET A 296 -9.76 12.50 -23.56
N LEU A 297 -8.83 13.07 -24.33
CA LEU A 297 -7.52 13.47 -23.79
C LEU A 297 -7.63 14.72 -22.91
N LYS A 298 -8.51 15.65 -23.29
CA LYS A 298 -8.84 16.82 -22.47
C LYS A 298 -9.70 16.41 -21.28
N TYR A 299 -10.68 15.54 -21.51
CA TYR A 299 -11.51 14.95 -20.45
C TYR A 299 -10.68 14.20 -19.41
N THR A 300 -9.56 13.58 -19.83
CA THR A 300 -8.61 12.91 -18.93
C THR A 300 -8.03 13.88 -17.88
N LYS A 301 -7.89 15.16 -18.23
CA LYS A 301 -7.36 16.21 -17.33
C LYS A 301 -8.44 16.93 -16.53
N LEU A 302 -9.72 16.67 -16.81
CA LEU A 302 -10.85 17.32 -16.16
C LEU A 302 -11.26 16.53 -14.91
N THR A 303 -10.87 17.00 -13.73
CA THR A 303 -11.07 16.36 -12.41
C THR A 303 -11.69 17.33 -11.41
N ASP A 304 -11.83 16.93 -10.14
CA ASP A 304 -12.31 17.83 -9.08
C ASP A 304 -11.37 19.06 -8.87
N HIS A 305 -10.16 19.05 -9.43
CA HIS A 305 -9.22 20.18 -9.44
C HIS A 305 -9.82 21.48 -10.01
N VAL A 306 -10.85 21.37 -10.85
CA VAL A 306 -11.62 22.52 -11.36
C VAL A 306 -12.14 23.43 -10.23
N PHE A 307 -12.43 22.86 -9.05
CA PHE A 307 -12.84 23.62 -7.87
C PHE A 307 -11.78 24.65 -7.47
N ASP A 308 -10.55 24.20 -7.31
CA ASP A 308 -9.43 25.01 -6.85
C ASP A 308 -8.92 25.94 -7.94
N GLN A 309 -9.05 25.55 -9.21
CA GLN A 309 -8.82 26.45 -10.33
C GLN A 309 -9.77 27.65 -10.27
N ILE A 310 -11.07 27.43 -10.05
CA ILE A 310 -12.06 28.51 -9.91
C ILE A 310 -11.81 29.30 -8.63
N LEU A 311 -11.64 28.63 -7.48
CA LEU A 311 -11.49 29.28 -6.17
C LEU A 311 -10.26 30.21 -6.13
N ASN A 312 -9.19 29.87 -6.84
CA ASN A 312 -7.96 30.65 -6.84
C ASN A 312 -7.92 31.78 -7.90
N GLN A 313 -8.93 31.90 -8.77
CA GLN A 313 -9.04 33.01 -9.71
C GLN A 313 -9.24 34.34 -8.97
N SER A 314 -8.47 35.35 -9.33
CA SER A 314 -8.66 36.70 -8.82
C SER A 314 -9.94 37.32 -9.40
N GLU A 315 -10.79 37.85 -8.52
CA GLU A 315 -11.91 38.77 -8.87
C GLU A 315 -13.01 38.20 -9.80
N SER A 316 -13.23 36.88 -9.83
CA SER A 316 -14.36 36.28 -10.59
C SER A 316 -15.60 36.04 -9.72
N ASN A 317 -16.79 36.18 -10.32
CA ASN A 317 -18.06 35.86 -9.64
C ASN A 317 -18.14 34.37 -9.26
N SER A 318 -17.62 33.48 -10.11
CA SER A 318 -17.53 32.04 -9.84
C SER A 318 -16.65 31.75 -8.61
N ALA A 319 -15.50 32.42 -8.46
CA ALA A 319 -14.67 32.33 -7.26
C ALA A 319 -15.42 32.83 -6.02
N HIS A 320 -16.14 33.95 -6.12
CA HIS A 320 -16.93 34.49 -5.00
C HIS A 320 -18.02 33.51 -4.52
N ILE A 321 -18.68 32.81 -5.44
CA ILE A 321 -19.65 31.76 -5.09
C ILE A 321 -18.97 30.62 -4.31
N LEU A 322 -17.79 30.17 -4.75
CA LEU A 322 -17.06 29.10 -4.06
C LEU A 322 -16.51 29.56 -2.69
N HIS A 323 -16.05 30.81 -2.57
CA HIS A 323 -15.65 31.38 -1.27
C HIS A 323 -16.80 31.34 -0.26
N LYS A 324 -18.02 31.68 -0.67
CA LYS A 324 -19.21 31.54 0.20
C LYS A 324 -19.45 30.09 0.64
N VAL A 325 -19.19 29.10 -0.23
CA VAL A 325 -19.29 27.67 0.13
C VAL A 325 -18.23 27.28 1.17
N VAL A 326 -16.98 27.69 0.96
CA VAL A 326 -15.84 27.42 1.86
C VAL A 326 -16.06 28.08 3.23
N GLU A 327 -16.46 29.36 3.24
CA GLU A 327 -16.76 30.14 4.45
C GLU A 327 -18.10 29.79 5.11
N ARG A 328 -18.79 28.76 4.60
CA ARG A 328 -20.07 28.28 5.13
C ARG A 328 -21.21 29.30 5.12
N GLN A 329 -21.11 30.32 4.26
CA GLN A 329 -22.17 31.29 3.95
C GLN A 329 -23.18 30.68 2.95
N LEU A 330 -23.84 29.60 3.37
CA LEU A 330 -24.77 28.83 2.54
C LEU A 330 -26.21 29.36 2.64
N PRO A 331 -27.04 29.17 1.59
CA PRO A 331 -28.47 29.41 1.67
C PRO A 331 -29.10 28.64 2.85
N LYS A 332 -30.01 29.30 3.56
CA LYS A 332 -30.67 28.77 4.75
C LYS A 332 -31.80 27.84 4.36
N PHE A 333 -31.93 26.73 5.08
CA PHE A 333 -33.01 25.79 4.87
C PHE A 333 -34.31 26.33 5.50
N VAL A 334 -35.40 26.32 4.74
CA VAL A 334 -36.72 26.84 5.17
C VAL A 334 -37.65 25.71 5.57
N GLY A 335 -37.71 24.63 4.78
CA GLY A 335 -38.62 23.52 5.08
C GLY A 335 -38.55 22.37 4.09
N GLU A 336 -39.12 21.23 4.49
CA GLU A 336 -39.23 20.00 3.69
C GLU A 336 -40.63 19.39 3.80
N ALA A 337 -41.16 18.83 2.71
CA ALA A 337 -42.44 18.11 2.69
C ALA A 337 -42.43 16.92 1.71
N ARG A 338 -43.20 15.87 1.99
CA ARG A 338 -43.23 14.61 1.21
C ARG A 338 -44.50 14.45 0.39
N LEU A 339 -44.37 14.26 -0.92
CA LEU A 339 -45.48 14.20 -1.88
C LEU A 339 -45.86 12.77 -2.28
N ASN A 340 -47.10 12.61 -2.72
CA ASN A 340 -47.65 11.33 -3.17
C ASN A 340 -47.40 10.98 -4.67
N GLU A 341 -47.08 11.90 -5.61
CA GLU A 341 -47.05 11.61 -7.07
C GLU A 341 -46.10 12.48 -7.96
N LYS A 342 -45.70 11.96 -9.14
CA LYS A 342 -44.72 12.53 -10.11
C LYS A 342 -45.21 13.75 -10.92
N TYR A 343 -46.50 13.84 -11.24
CA TYR A 343 -47.08 14.93 -12.04
C TYR A 343 -47.30 16.24 -11.26
N LEU A 344 -46.87 16.28 -10.00
CA LEU A 344 -47.09 17.44 -9.12
C LEU A 344 -46.07 18.56 -9.32
N LYS A 345 -44.87 18.30 -9.84
CA LYS A 345 -43.75 19.26 -9.82
C LYS A 345 -44.12 20.62 -10.43
N GLU A 346 -44.56 20.67 -11.68
CA GLU A 346 -44.87 21.94 -12.37
C GLU A 346 -46.05 22.69 -11.73
N MET A 347 -47.08 21.95 -11.32
CA MET A 347 -48.25 22.52 -10.65
C MET A 347 -47.87 23.11 -9.28
N LEU A 348 -47.03 22.40 -8.52
CA LEU A 348 -46.58 22.82 -7.20
C LEU A 348 -45.65 24.03 -7.27
N THR A 349 -44.75 24.09 -8.26
CA THR A 349 -43.89 25.27 -8.48
C THR A 349 -44.75 26.52 -8.73
N LYS A 350 -45.76 26.45 -9.61
CA LYS A 350 -46.68 27.58 -9.86
C LYS A 350 -47.46 28.01 -8.61
N ARG A 351 -47.91 27.05 -7.80
CA ARG A 351 -48.61 27.34 -6.53
C ARG A 351 -47.68 27.96 -5.49
N TRP A 352 -46.43 27.49 -5.44
CA TRP A 352 -45.39 28.06 -4.58
C TRP A 352 -45.13 29.52 -4.96
N GLU A 353 -44.92 29.82 -6.24
CA GLU A 353 -44.73 31.19 -6.74
C GLU A 353 -45.90 32.12 -6.37
N GLY A 354 -47.14 31.63 -6.43
CA GLY A 354 -48.32 32.37 -6.00
C GLY A 354 -48.33 32.68 -4.50
N MET A 355 -47.92 31.71 -3.66
CA MET A 355 -47.81 31.89 -2.21
C MET A 355 -46.68 32.85 -1.82
N VAL A 356 -45.53 32.75 -2.47
CA VAL A 356 -44.39 33.65 -2.26
C VAL A 356 -44.80 35.11 -2.48
N LYS A 357 -45.53 35.38 -3.58
CA LYS A 357 -46.06 36.72 -3.87
C LYS A 357 -47.05 37.21 -2.82
N LYS A 358 -47.88 36.31 -2.25
CA LYS A 358 -48.85 36.65 -1.19
C LYS A 358 -48.16 37.10 0.11
N HIS A 359 -47.00 36.55 0.43
CA HIS A 359 -46.21 36.90 1.61
C HIS A 359 -45.22 38.07 1.36
N ASN A 360 -45.29 38.76 0.22
CA ASN A 360 -44.36 39.83 -0.17
C ASN A 360 -42.88 39.40 -0.15
N LEU A 361 -42.61 38.12 -0.43
CA LEU A 361 -41.25 37.57 -0.53
C LEU A 361 -40.79 37.62 -1.99
N ASP A 362 -39.48 37.83 -2.22
CA ASP A 362 -38.89 37.77 -3.56
C ASP A 362 -38.72 36.29 -3.99
N PRO A 363 -39.34 35.85 -5.11
CA PRO A 363 -39.16 34.49 -5.62
C PRO A 363 -37.70 34.17 -5.98
N GLU A 364 -36.87 35.16 -6.33
CA GLU A 364 -35.48 34.92 -6.72
C GLU A 364 -34.60 34.48 -5.54
N VAL A 365 -34.95 34.89 -4.32
CA VAL A 365 -34.21 34.50 -3.10
C VAL A 365 -34.72 33.21 -2.49
N LEU A 366 -35.85 32.67 -2.98
CA LEU A 366 -36.43 31.41 -2.49
C LEU A 366 -36.31 30.30 -3.53
N ARG A 367 -35.48 29.31 -3.20
CA ARG A 367 -35.22 28.18 -4.09
C ARG A 367 -36.12 27.00 -3.75
N PHE A 368 -37.02 26.66 -4.67
CA PHE A 368 -37.91 25.50 -4.59
C PHE A 368 -37.32 24.30 -5.33
N CYS A 369 -37.16 23.17 -4.65
CA CYS A 369 -36.54 21.95 -5.17
C CYS A 369 -37.45 20.74 -4.97
N VAL A 370 -37.53 19.87 -5.99
CA VAL A 370 -38.26 18.59 -5.91
C VAL A 370 -37.28 17.47 -6.21
N LEU A 371 -37.14 16.56 -5.25
CA LEU A 371 -36.24 15.42 -5.25
C LEU A 371 -37.04 14.14 -5.43
N ASP A 372 -36.48 13.17 -6.16
CA ASP A 372 -37.03 11.82 -6.34
C ASP A 372 -36.15 10.84 -5.55
N MET A 373 -36.77 10.06 -4.66
CA MET A 373 -36.10 9.06 -3.85
C MET A 373 -36.87 7.75 -3.90
N GLY A 374 -36.15 6.63 -4.01
CA GLY A 374 -36.79 5.33 -3.96
C GLY A 374 -35.83 4.16 -3.99
N PHE A 375 -36.40 2.97 -3.91
CA PHE A 375 -35.68 1.70 -3.84
C PHE A 375 -35.11 1.27 -5.21
N GLY A 376 -35.48 1.94 -6.31
CA GLY A 376 -35.01 1.56 -7.64
C GLY A 376 -35.80 2.26 -8.75
N GLU A 377 -36.36 1.50 -9.69
CA GLU A 377 -37.23 2.02 -10.75
C GLU A 377 -38.59 2.48 -10.22
N VAL A 378 -39.02 3.68 -10.60
CA VAL A 378 -40.28 4.29 -10.14
C VAL A 378 -41.46 3.35 -10.37
N GLY A 379 -42.14 2.99 -9.27
CA GLY A 379 -43.38 2.19 -9.30
C GLY A 379 -43.19 0.68 -9.42
N LYS A 380 -41.95 0.16 -9.34
CA LYS A 380 -41.69 -1.29 -9.31
C LYS A 380 -41.14 -1.74 -7.96
N GLU A 381 -41.57 -2.91 -7.52
CA GLU A 381 -41.04 -3.54 -6.32
C GLU A 381 -39.66 -4.16 -6.64
N PRO A 382 -38.63 -3.95 -5.82
CA PRO A 382 -37.27 -4.37 -6.17
C PRO A 382 -37.09 -5.87 -6.40
N ILE A 383 -37.93 -6.71 -5.80
CA ILE A 383 -37.86 -8.17 -5.92
C ILE A 383 -38.62 -8.73 -7.12
N ASP A 384 -39.48 -7.94 -7.79
CA ASP A 384 -40.40 -8.43 -8.82
C ASP A 384 -39.67 -9.09 -10.00
N ASN A 385 -38.46 -8.62 -10.31
CA ASN A 385 -37.61 -9.12 -11.39
C ASN A 385 -36.46 -10.01 -10.89
N VAL A 386 -36.53 -10.48 -9.65
CA VAL A 386 -35.51 -11.37 -9.08
C VAL A 386 -35.99 -12.81 -9.14
N HIS A 387 -35.10 -13.68 -9.60
CA HIS A 387 -35.34 -15.11 -9.67
C HIS A 387 -34.69 -15.84 -8.50
N PHE A 388 -35.43 -16.78 -7.91
CA PHE A 388 -35.01 -17.55 -6.74
C PHE A 388 -35.00 -19.05 -7.01
N TYR A 389 -34.07 -19.77 -6.38
CA TYR A 389 -34.07 -21.23 -6.34
C TYR A 389 -34.19 -21.74 -4.89
N SER A 390 -34.66 -22.97 -4.74
CA SER A 390 -34.87 -23.60 -3.43
C SER A 390 -33.74 -24.56 -3.09
N LYS A 391 -33.56 -24.92 -1.81
CA LYS A 391 -32.56 -25.94 -1.42
C LYS A 391 -32.86 -27.31 -2.06
N SER A 392 -34.14 -27.66 -2.19
CA SER A 392 -34.60 -28.94 -2.73
C SER A 392 -34.47 -29.04 -4.25
N ASP A 393 -34.52 -27.91 -4.95
CA ASP A 393 -34.37 -27.83 -6.40
C ASP A 393 -33.47 -26.65 -6.77
N LEU A 394 -32.24 -27.00 -7.15
CA LEU A 394 -31.15 -26.08 -7.48
C LEU A 394 -31.13 -25.65 -8.95
N LYS A 395 -32.03 -26.17 -9.79
CA LYS A 395 -32.06 -25.92 -11.24
C LYS A 395 -33.27 -25.10 -11.66
N THR A 396 -34.38 -25.25 -10.95
CA THR A 396 -35.62 -24.53 -11.25
C THR A 396 -35.62 -23.17 -10.54
N ALA A 397 -35.74 -22.12 -11.34
CA ALA A 397 -35.97 -20.77 -10.85
C ALA A 397 -37.46 -20.49 -10.69
N SER A 398 -37.79 -19.73 -9.66
CA SER A 398 -39.15 -19.32 -9.32
C SER A 398 -39.15 -17.85 -8.89
N LYS A 399 -40.28 -17.17 -9.09
CA LYS A 399 -40.50 -15.85 -8.48
C LYS A 399 -41.12 -16.06 -7.11
N MET A 400 -40.73 -15.22 -6.15
CA MET A 400 -41.40 -15.21 -4.86
C MET A 400 -42.71 -14.45 -4.95
N LYS A 401 -43.73 -15.00 -4.31
CA LYS A 401 -45.03 -14.34 -4.18
C LYS A 401 -44.94 -13.30 -3.07
N LYS A 402 -45.70 -12.22 -3.19
CA LYS A 402 -45.65 -11.07 -2.27
C LYS A 402 -45.84 -11.43 -0.80
N TYR A 403 -46.68 -12.44 -0.50
CA TYR A 403 -46.93 -12.91 0.87
C TYR A 403 -45.80 -13.76 1.47
N GLN A 404 -44.82 -14.19 0.67
CA GLN A 404 -43.72 -15.05 1.11
C GLN A 404 -42.53 -14.26 1.66
N VAL A 405 -42.50 -12.94 1.47
CA VAL A 405 -41.40 -12.07 1.90
C VAL A 405 -41.61 -11.65 3.36
N SER A 406 -42.48 -10.68 3.58
CA SER A 406 -42.77 -10.13 4.91
C SER A 406 -44.03 -9.28 4.85
N SER A 407 -44.81 -9.26 5.94
CA SER A 407 -45.93 -8.33 6.13
C SER A 407 -45.46 -6.92 6.49
N LEU A 408 -44.19 -6.73 6.89
CA LEU A 408 -43.61 -5.44 7.29
C LEU A 408 -42.87 -4.74 6.15
N LYS A 409 -42.98 -5.24 4.91
CA LYS A 409 -42.35 -4.61 3.76
C LYS A 409 -43.04 -3.28 3.41
N PRO A 410 -42.33 -2.31 2.80
CA PRO A 410 -42.97 -1.07 2.35
C PRO A 410 -44.06 -1.33 1.31
N GLU A 411 -45.19 -0.61 1.41
CA GLU A 411 -46.23 -0.62 0.38
C GLU A 411 -45.86 0.27 -0.82
N LYS A 412 -45.08 1.33 -0.55
CA LYS A 412 -44.57 2.26 -1.56
C LYS A 412 -43.04 2.19 -1.58
N PHE A 413 -42.48 2.17 -2.79
CA PHE A 413 -41.04 2.05 -3.01
C PHE A 413 -40.39 3.36 -3.51
N HIS A 414 -41.19 4.41 -3.73
CA HIS A 414 -40.76 5.73 -4.18
C HIS A 414 -41.52 6.83 -3.44
N GLU A 415 -40.83 7.93 -3.20
CA GLU A 415 -41.39 9.17 -2.66
C GLU A 415 -40.74 10.38 -3.32
N PHE A 416 -41.48 11.49 -3.36
CA PHE A 416 -40.94 12.77 -3.81
C PHE A 416 -40.83 13.72 -2.62
N VAL A 417 -39.74 14.46 -2.54
CA VAL A 417 -39.47 15.38 -1.44
C VAL A 417 -39.29 16.79 -1.98
N VAL A 418 -40.04 17.72 -1.42
CA VAL A 418 -39.94 19.15 -1.69
C VAL A 418 -39.05 19.78 -0.65
N ARG A 419 -38.13 20.65 -1.07
CA ARG A 419 -37.31 21.48 -0.18
C ARG A 419 -37.32 22.93 -0.62
N VAL A 420 -37.34 23.82 0.35
CA VAL A 420 -37.22 25.26 0.14
C VAL A 420 -36.00 25.79 0.86
N TYR A 421 -35.25 26.65 0.17
CA TYR A 421 -34.08 27.34 0.71
C TYR A 421 -34.22 28.86 0.50
N TYR A 422 -33.69 29.63 1.44
CA TYR A 422 -33.61 31.08 1.39
C TYR A 422 -32.15 31.52 1.20
N ASP A 423 -31.88 32.23 0.12
CA ASP A 423 -30.56 32.78 -0.23
C ASP A 423 -30.56 34.31 -0.04
N PRO A 424 -30.05 34.82 1.09
CA PRO A 424 -30.13 36.24 1.42
C PRO A 424 -29.25 37.08 0.48
N LYS A 425 -29.85 38.11 -0.15
CA LYS A 425 -29.11 39.16 -0.89
C LYS A 425 -28.39 40.15 0.05
N ASP A 426 -28.91 40.35 1.27
CA ASP A 426 -28.34 41.21 2.31
C ASP A 426 -28.42 40.52 3.70
N GLN A 427 -27.39 40.70 4.54
CA GLN A 427 -27.28 40.09 5.87
C GLN A 427 -28.08 40.84 6.95
N THR A 428 -28.46 42.10 6.70
CA THR A 428 -29.01 43.01 7.72
C THR A 428 -30.40 42.60 8.25
N HIS A 429 -31.21 41.87 7.48
CA HIS A 429 -32.58 41.41 7.85
C HIS A 429 -32.80 39.90 7.66
N GLN A 430 -31.73 39.11 7.67
CA GLN A 430 -31.78 37.69 7.31
C GLN A 430 -32.76 36.85 8.15
N ARG A 431 -32.84 37.11 9.47
CA ARG A 431 -33.70 36.34 10.38
C ARG A 431 -35.19 36.59 10.15
N GLU A 432 -35.58 37.84 9.93
CA GLU A 432 -36.98 38.23 9.74
C GLU A 432 -37.54 37.62 8.44
N VAL A 433 -36.77 37.73 7.34
CA VAL A 433 -37.15 37.16 6.04
C VAL A 433 -37.20 35.64 6.09
N GLN A 434 -36.26 35.01 6.82
CA GLN A 434 -36.28 33.56 7.01
C GLN A 434 -37.54 33.10 7.75
N GLN A 435 -37.91 33.76 8.85
CA GLN A 435 -39.13 33.44 9.60
C GLN A 435 -40.39 33.60 8.75
N GLU A 436 -40.44 34.62 7.90
CA GLU A 436 -41.58 34.82 7.00
C GLU A 436 -41.61 33.77 5.89
N ALA A 437 -40.46 33.35 5.36
CA ALA A 437 -40.36 32.24 4.42
C ALA A 437 -40.82 30.91 5.03
N GLU A 438 -40.51 30.67 6.30
CA GLU A 438 -40.99 29.51 7.06
C GLU A 438 -42.51 29.54 7.20
N LYS A 439 -43.11 30.68 7.56
CA LYS A 439 -44.58 30.82 7.61
C LYS A 439 -45.23 30.56 6.25
N CYS A 440 -44.69 31.16 5.19
CA CYS A 440 -45.13 30.95 3.80
C CYS A 440 -45.10 29.46 3.43
N PHE A 441 -44.02 28.75 3.79
CA PHE A 441 -43.90 27.31 3.58
C PHE A 441 -44.96 26.50 4.32
N HIS A 442 -45.20 26.80 5.60
CA HIS A 442 -46.23 26.10 6.38
C HIS A 442 -47.64 26.35 5.84
N GLU A 443 -47.97 27.57 5.40
CA GLU A 443 -49.26 27.88 4.79
C GLU A 443 -49.42 27.16 3.45
N TRP A 444 -48.38 27.15 2.62
CA TRP A 444 -48.36 26.39 1.38
C TRP A 444 -48.57 24.89 1.63
N CYS A 445 -47.97 24.32 2.68
CA CYS A 445 -48.22 22.93 3.08
C CYS A 445 -49.67 22.71 3.53
N LYS A 446 -50.24 23.63 4.32
CA LYS A 446 -51.65 23.56 4.77
C LYS A 446 -52.64 23.55 3.60
N ILE A 447 -52.40 24.38 2.57
CA ILE A 447 -53.26 24.46 1.38
C ILE A 447 -53.17 23.19 0.53
N ASN A 448 -52.01 22.51 0.54
CA ASN A 448 -51.76 21.32 -0.27
C ASN A 448 -51.85 20.01 0.52
N LYS A 449 -52.46 20.00 1.73
CA LYS A 449 -52.59 18.82 2.63
C LYS A 449 -52.92 17.51 1.92
N ASN A 450 -53.93 17.52 1.04
CA ASN A 450 -54.40 16.33 0.30
C ASN A 450 -53.37 15.77 -0.71
N LYS A 451 -52.20 16.40 -0.87
CA LYS A 451 -51.09 15.96 -1.73
C LYS A 451 -49.89 15.42 -0.95
N PHE A 452 -49.88 15.59 0.38
CA PHE A 452 -48.85 15.05 1.26
C PHE A 452 -49.28 13.70 1.87
N ILE A 453 -48.32 12.96 2.42
CA ILE A 453 -48.59 11.70 3.13
C ILE A 453 -49.28 12.05 4.45
N ASP A 454 -50.54 11.66 4.61
CA ASP A 454 -51.33 11.82 5.84
C ASP A 454 -51.37 10.45 6.55
N PHE A 455 -50.70 10.32 7.70
CA PHE A 455 -50.79 9.10 8.54
C PHE A 455 -51.98 9.23 9.47
N SER A 456 -53.19 9.27 8.94
CA SER A 456 -54.42 9.21 9.73
C SER A 456 -55.18 7.91 9.44
N HIS A 457 -54.68 6.82 10.02
CA HIS A 457 -55.51 5.69 10.44
C HIS A 457 -54.98 5.09 11.74
N ASP A 458 -55.71 5.41 12.81
CA ASP A 458 -56.06 4.53 13.94
C ASP A 458 -54.95 4.06 14.91
N SER A 459 -54.63 4.88 15.91
CA SER A 459 -54.55 4.44 17.32
C SER A 459 -54.60 5.67 18.23
N GLY A 460 -55.28 5.51 19.37
CA GLY A 460 -55.74 6.61 20.22
C GLY A 460 -54.63 7.38 20.95
N GLU A 461 -55.04 8.56 21.41
CA GLU A 461 -54.39 9.37 22.45
C GLU A 461 -52.87 9.54 22.27
N GLU A 462 -52.46 10.37 21.32
CA GLU A 462 -51.16 11.04 21.42
C GLU A 462 -51.30 12.18 22.42
N GLU A 463 -50.72 11.98 23.60
CA GLU A 463 -50.38 13.04 24.54
C GLU A 463 -49.58 14.12 23.79
N ASP A 464 -50.03 15.36 23.93
CA ASP A 464 -49.32 16.57 23.54
C ASP A 464 -47.90 16.53 24.14
N ALA A 465 -46.90 16.20 23.32
CA ALA A 465 -45.52 16.58 23.60
C ALA A 465 -45.39 18.06 23.26
N ASP A 466 -45.83 18.90 24.21
CA ASP A 466 -45.46 20.30 24.32
C ASP A 466 -43.93 20.42 24.28
N GLU A 467 -43.36 20.72 23.09
CA GLU A 467 -42.10 21.46 23.04
C GLU A 467 -42.42 22.91 23.47
N GLU A 468 -42.53 23.09 24.78
CA GLU A 468 -42.49 24.40 25.41
C GLU A 468 -41.21 25.11 24.96
N GLY A 469 -41.39 26.13 24.13
CA GLY A 469 -40.49 27.26 24.06
C GLY A 469 -40.38 27.90 25.44
N LYS A 470 -39.36 27.47 26.20
CA LYS A 470 -38.78 28.28 27.27
C LYS A 470 -37.42 28.78 26.80
N GLU A 471 -37.43 30.05 26.42
CA GLU A 471 -36.29 30.93 26.49
C GLU A 471 -35.56 30.74 27.83
N ASN A 472 -34.42 30.07 27.79
CA ASN A 472 -33.32 30.33 28.71
C ASN A 472 -32.13 30.74 27.85
N GLU A 473 -31.75 32.02 27.97
CA GLU A 473 -30.43 32.50 27.60
C GLU A 473 -29.37 31.60 28.26
N ASP A 474 -28.29 31.30 27.53
CA ASP A 474 -27.18 30.40 27.88
C ASP A 474 -27.46 28.87 27.84
N THR A 475 -27.49 28.29 26.63
CA THR A 475 -26.92 26.93 26.41
C THR A 475 -26.21 26.84 25.07
N SER A 476 -24.96 26.37 25.11
CA SER A 476 -24.10 26.14 23.97
C SER A 476 -24.69 25.12 23.00
N THR A 477 -25.19 25.55 21.84
CA THR A 477 -25.58 24.63 20.76
C THR A 477 -24.31 24.07 20.10
N SER A 478 -24.05 22.81 20.36
CA SER A 478 -22.96 22.04 19.78
C SER A 478 -23.37 21.41 18.45
N LYS A 479 -22.41 21.02 17.62
CA LYS A 479 -22.65 20.42 16.30
C LYS A 479 -22.16 18.98 16.28
N ILE A 480 -23.02 18.07 15.84
CA ILE A 480 -22.71 16.65 15.69
C ILE A 480 -22.11 16.38 14.30
N PHE A 481 -20.99 15.69 14.27
CA PHE A 481 -20.33 15.16 13.08
C PHE A 481 -20.37 13.63 13.12
N ASN A 482 -20.27 13.01 11.94
CA ASN A 482 -20.15 11.57 11.82
C ASN A 482 -18.86 11.24 11.05
N ASP A 483 -18.09 10.29 11.57
CA ASP A 483 -16.80 9.90 11.02
C ASP A 483 -16.62 8.37 11.06
N PRO A 484 -15.99 7.77 10.03
CA PRO A 484 -15.73 6.33 9.95
C PRO A 484 -14.91 5.77 11.11
N ILE A 485 -13.98 6.55 11.65
CA ILE A 485 -13.03 6.14 12.69
C ILE A 485 -13.62 6.41 14.08
N HIS A 486 -14.35 7.52 14.22
CA HIS A 486 -14.75 8.05 15.51
C HIS A 486 -16.25 7.94 15.81
N GLY A 487 -17.07 7.51 14.84
CA GLY A 487 -18.52 7.49 14.97
C GLY A 487 -19.11 8.91 15.06
N GLN A 488 -20.18 9.06 15.84
CA GLN A 488 -20.84 10.35 16.04
C GLN A 488 -20.19 11.13 17.17
N PHE A 489 -19.85 12.39 16.89
CA PHE A 489 -19.21 13.25 17.87
C PHE A 489 -19.63 14.70 17.84
N GLU A 490 -19.52 15.34 19.01
CA GLU A 490 -20.00 16.68 19.27
C GLU A 490 -18.85 17.67 19.42
N LEU A 491 -18.96 18.81 18.73
CA LEU A 491 -18.01 19.92 18.86
C LEU A 491 -18.69 21.17 19.41
N SER A 492 -17.97 21.91 20.26
CA SER A 492 -18.43 23.19 20.77
C SER A 492 -18.57 24.23 19.66
N GLN A 493 -19.45 25.20 19.85
CA GLN A 493 -19.71 26.24 18.85
C GLN A 493 -18.45 27.05 18.48
N LEU A 494 -17.51 27.22 19.42
CA LEU A 494 -16.24 27.90 19.15
C LEU A 494 -15.37 27.08 18.18
N LEU A 495 -15.26 25.76 18.39
CA LEU A 495 -14.53 24.88 17.49
C LEU A 495 -15.18 24.83 16.11
N VAL A 496 -16.52 24.83 16.05
CA VAL A 496 -17.25 24.91 14.76
C VAL A 496 -16.89 26.19 14.01
N LYS A 497 -16.82 27.34 14.69
CA LYS A 497 -16.41 28.61 14.07
C LYS A 497 -14.97 28.57 13.54
N ILE A 498 -14.05 27.91 14.24
CA ILE A 498 -12.66 27.73 13.80
C ILE A 498 -12.60 26.80 12.58
N ILE A 499 -13.36 25.70 12.61
CA ILE A 499 -13.39 24.73 11.53
C ILE A 499 -13.95 25.34 10.26
N ASP A 500 -14.96 26.22 10.36
CA ASP A 500 -15.60 26.87 9.23
C ASP A 500 -14.75 28.02 8.62
N THR A 501 -13.55 28.32 9.14
CA THR A 501 -12.66 29.32 8.51
C THR A 501 -11.94 28.77 7.27
N PRO A 502 -11.59 29.61 6.29
CA PRO A 502 -10.85 29.19 5.10
C PRO A 502 -9.52 28.49 5.40
N GLU A 503 -8.80 28.94 6.42
CA GLU A 503 -7.50 28.40 6.82
C GLU A 503 -7.61 26.93 7.28
N PHE A 504 -8.69 26.60 8.00
CA PHE A 504 -8.93 25.23 8.46
C PHE A 504 -9.56 24.37 7.35
N GLN A 505 -10.49 24.91 6.56
CA GLN A 505 -11.12 24.20 5.44
C GLN A 505 -10.10 23.75 4.38
N ARG A 506 -9.01 24.51 4.18
CA ARG A 506 -7.87 24.12 3.33
C ARG A 506 -7.36 22.70 3.62
N LEU A 507 -7.38 22.26 4.88
CA LEU A 507 -6.86 20.94 5.27
C LEU A 507 -7.60 19.78 4.60
N ARG A 508 -8.79 20.00 4.01
CA ARG A 508 -9.53 19.00 3.21
C ARG A 508 -8.85 18.65 1.90
N HIS A 509 -7.95 19.51 1.44
CA HIS A 509 -7.21 19.40 0.19
C HIS A 509 -5.75 18.99 0.43
N ILE A 510 -5.44 18.47 1.61
CA ILE A 510 -4.10 18.00 1.99
C ILE A 510 -4.22 16.60 2.57
N LYS A 511 -3.56 15.63 1.94
CA LYS A 511 -3.52 14.23 2.38
C LYS A 511 -2.66 14.09 3.63
N GLN A 512 -3.15 13.28 4.58
CA GLN A 512 -2.45 13.07 5.85
C GLN A 512 -1.17 12.23 5.69
N LEU A 513 -1.21 11.20 4.82
CA LEU A 513 -0.07 10.30 4.56
C LEU A 513 0.74 10.68 3.30
N GLY A 514 0.67 11.93 2.84
CA GLY A 514 1.51 12.40 1.72
C GLY A 514 1.34 11.53 0.46
N GLY A 515 2.45 11.08 -0.14
CA GLY A 515 2.44 10.30 -1.38
C GLY A 515 1.86 8.88 -1.24
N ALA A 516 1.58 8.41 -0.02
CA ALA A 516 1.15 7.04 0.23
C ALA A 516 -0.18 6.66 -0.44
N TYR A 517 -1.10 7.61 -0.67
CA TYR A 517 -2.39 7.34 -1.32
C TYR A 517 -2.22 6.83 -2.77
N LEU A 518 -1.11 7.19 -3.42
CA LEU A 518 -0.76 6.68 -4.74
C LEU A 518 -0.37 5.20 -4.70
N VAL A 519 0.06 4.66 -3.56
CA VAL A 519 0.38 3.22 -3.40
C VAL A 519 -0.79 2.47 -2.77
N TYR A 520 -1.38 3.01 -1.71
CA TYR A 520 -2.47 2.43 -0.94
C TYR A 520 -3.77 3.17 -1.23
N PRO A 521 -4.69 2.60 -2.03
CA PRO A 521 -5.92 3.29 -2.43
C PRO A 521 -6.79 3.71 -1.25
N GLY A 522 -6.74 3.00 -0.11
CA GLY A 522 -7.46 3.38 1.11
C GLY A 522 -6.86 4.55 1.90
N ALA A 523 -5.65 5.04 1.57
CA ALA A 523 -4.98 6.11 2.31
C ALA A 523 -5.45 7.53 1.89
N THR A 524 -6.75 7.71 1.65
CA THR A 524 -7.35 8.94 1.12
C THR A 524 -7.67 10.02 2.16
N HIS A 525 -7.60 9.67 3.44
CA HIS A 525 -7.79 10.60 4.56
C HIS A 525 -6.93 11.87 4.46
N THR A 526 -7.50 12.94 4.97
CA THR A 526 -7.04 14.32 4.87
C THR A 526 -6.56 14.82 6.23
N ARG A 527 -5.77 15.89 6.21
CA ARG A 527 -5.36 16.60 7.42
C ARG A 527 -6.58 17.12 8.19
N PHE A 528 -7.67 17.45 7.50
CA PHE A 528 -8.92 17.89 8.12
C PHE A 528 -9.55 16.81 8.99
N GLU A 529 -9.76 15.60 8.45
CA GLU A 529 -10.30 14.47 9.22
C GLU A 529 -9.38 14.13 10.41
N HIS A 530 -8.07 14.14 10.20
CA HIS A 530 -7.11 13.89 11.29
C HIS A 530 -7.24 14.92 12.41
N SER A 531 -7.30 16.21 12.09
CA SER A 531 -7.48 17.28 13.09
C SER A 531 -8.84 17.19 13.79
N LEU A 532 -9.90 16.77 13.10
CA LEU A 532 -11.19 16.51 13.73
C LEU A 532 -11.14 15.30 14.68
N GLY A 533 -10.47 14.22 14.27
CA GLY A 533 -10.23 13.06 15.10
C GLY A 533 -9.42 13.37 16.34
N ASP A 534 -8.40 14.22 16.24
CA ASP A 534 -7.64 14.71 17.39
C ASP A 534 -8.49 15.58 18.33
N CYS A 535 -9.48 16.30 17.78
CA CYS A 535 -10.44 17.08 18.55
C CYS A 535 -11.53 16.22 19.20
N HIS A 536 -11.71 14.96 18.77
CA HIS A 536 -12.73 14.07 19.30
C HIS A 536 -12.16 12.90 20.13
N TYR A 537 -12.74 12.74 21.30
CA TYR A 537 -12.47 11.66 22.23
C TYR A 537 -13.57 10.60 22.08
N LEU A 538 -13.21 9.41 21.55
CA LEU A 538 -13.76 8.05 21.78
C LEU A 538 -14.02 7.21 20.50
N GLY A 539 -13.13 6.24 20.20
CA GLY A 539 -13.51 4.86 19.88
C GLY A 539 -13.46 4.33 18.46
N ILE A 540 -12.55 3.37 18.22
CA ILE A 540 -12.62 2.18 17.33
C ILE A 540 -11.44 1.23 17.73
N PRO A 541 -11.47 -0.07 17.41
CA PRO A 541 -10.48 -1.03 17.87
C PRO A 541 -9.16 -0.84 17.09
N ASN A 542 -8.21 -0.16 17.71
CA ASN A 542 -6.81 -0.36 17.40
C ASN A 542 -6.35 -1.66 18.08
N SER A 543 -5.16 -2.17 17.73
CA SER A 543 -4.47 -3.22 18.49
C SER A 543 -4.35 -2.92 20.00
N PHE A 544 -4.55 -1.65 20.39
CA PHE A 544 -4.57 -1.18 21.78
C PHE A 544 -5.83 -0.34 22.09
N ASP A 545 -6.35 -0.47 23.31
CA ASP A 545 -7.53 0.24 23.80
C ASP A 545 -7.17 1.66 24.27
N HIS A 546 -7.05 2.58 23.31
CA HIS A 546 -6.74 3.99 23.57
C HIS A 546 -7.79 4.66 24.47
N GLN A 547 -9.07 4.27 24.39
CA GLN A 547 -10.12 4.83 25.25
C GLN A 547 -9.86 4.51 26.71
N ARG A 548 -9.52 3.25 27.02
CA ARG A 548 -9.15 2.84 28.37
C ARG A 548 -7.89 3.53 28.83
N MET A 549 -6.91 3.76 27.94
CA MET A 549 -5.68 4.48 28.27
C MET A 549 -5.98 5.88 28.76
N LEU A 550 -6.74 6.63 27.96
CA LEU A 550 -7.09 8.00 28.26
C LEU A 550 -8.02 8.10 29.49
N LYS A 551 -9.02 7.21 29.65
CA LYS A 551 -9.88 7.14 30.86
C LYS A 551 -9.08 6.82 32.13
N SER A 552 -7.94 6.15 31.99
CA SER A 552 -7.06 5.83 33.11
C SER A 552 -6.02 6.91 33.41
N ALA A 553 -5.77 7.83 32.47
CA ALA A 553 -4.73 8.84 32.60
C ALA A 553 -5.03 9.78 33.77
N ARG A 554 -4.02 10.09 34.56
CA ARG A 554 -4.12 10.99 35.72
C ARG A 554 -2.90 11.88 35.81
N VAL A 555 -3.05 13.04 36.43
CA VAL A 555 -1.91 13.83 36.86
C VAL A 555 -1.43 13.29 38.20
N CYS A 556 -0.18 12.83 38.28
CA CYS A 556 0.45 12.39 39.52
C CYS A 556 1.75 13.17 39.77
N LYS A 557 2.17 13.23 41.02
CA LYS A 557 3.46 13.83 41.40
C LYS A 557 4.59 12.83 41.18
N VAL A 558 5.64 13.26 40.48
CA VAL A 558 6.93 12.57 40.39
C VAL A 558 8.01 13.58 40.71
N LYS A 559 8.79 13.35 41.77
CA LYS A 559 9.83 14.29 42.23
C LYS A 559 9.32 15.74 42.34
N GLU A 560 8.12 15.91 42.90
CA GLU A 560 7.43 17.20 43.11
C GLU A 560 6.87 17.90 41.85
N GLU A 561 7.14 17.38 40.66
CA GLU A 561 6.55 17.85 39.40
C GLU A 561 5.28 17.08 39.04
N ASN A 562 4.36 17.74 38.34
CA ASN A 562 3.11 17.15 37.86
C ASN A 562 3.34 16.49 36.50
N HIS A 563 3.11 15.18 36.42
CA HIS A 563 3.21 14.42 35.16
C HIS A 563 1.93 13.67 34.86
N ILE A 564 1.62 13.52 33.58
CA ILE A 564 0.60 12.58 33.12
C ILE A 564 1.13 11.16 33.36
N CYS A 565 0.37 10.38 34.12
CA CYS A 565 0.69 9.01 34.47
C CYS A 565 -0.47 8.09 34.05
N PHE A 566 -0.13 6.89 33.57
CA PHE A 566 -1.09 5.86 33.22
C PHE A 566 -1.17 4.79 34.30
N ARG A 567 -2.24 3.99 34.30
CA ARG A 567 -2.32 2.89 35.25
C ARG A 567 -1.31 1.80 34.90
N ASP A 568 -0.60 1.27 35.88
CA ASP A 568 0.41 0.23 35.72
C ASP A 568 0.02 -0.95 34.81
N LYS A 569 -1.21 -1.46 34.93
CA LYS A 569 -1.75 -2.53 34.07
C LYS A 569 -1.85 -2.20 32.57
N MET A 570 -1.53 -0.98 32.17
CA MET A 570 -1.60 -0.48 30.79
C MET A 570 -0.24 -0.39 30.11
N ALA A 571 0.82 -0.89 30.76
CA ALA A 571 2.15 -0.93 30.18
C ALA A 571 2.17 -1.66 28.82
N ASN A 572 1.44 -2.77 28.69
CA ASN A 572 1.32 -3.49 27.42
C ASN A 572 0.56 -2.66 26.36
N ASP A 573 -0.58 -2.06 26.71
CA ASP A 573 -1.35 -1.21 25.77
C ASP A 573 -0.49 -0.05 25.22
N ILE A 574 0.34 0.57 26.06
CA ILE A 574 1.28 1.64 25.68
C ILE A 574 2.40 1.09 24.78
N TYR A 575 2.90 -0.10 25.08
CA TYR A 575 3.90 -0.75 24.24
C TYR A 575 3.34 -1.08 22.86
N ASP A 576 2.13 -1.64 22.79
CA ASP A 576 1.41 -1.94 21.56
C ASP A 576 1.16 -0.68 20.71
N MET A 577 0.92 0.47 21.35
CA MET A 577 0.85 1.78 20.67
C MET A 577 2.17 2.13 19.97
N PHE A 578 3.32 2.03 20.65
CA PHE A 578 4.63 2.29 20.04
C PHE A 578 4.96 1.27 18.94
N HIS A 579 4.64 -0.01 19.15
CA HIS A 579 4.82 -1.06 18.16
C HIS A 579 3.96 -0.85 16.91
N THR A 580 2.71 -0.41 17.09
CA THR A 580 1.80 -0.08 15.99
C THR A 580 2.33 1.09 15.17
N ARG A 581 2.88 2.12 15.83
CA ARG A 581 3.56 3.24 15.13
C ARG A 581 4.76 2.75 14.33
N TYR A 582 5.65 1.95 14.94
CA TYR A 582 6.80 1.38 14.23
C TYR A 582 6.34 0.57 13.00
N THR A 583 5.31 -0.26 13.16
CA THR A 583 4.73 -1.07 12.08
C THR A 583 4.18 -0.19 10.95
N LEU A 584 3.41 0.86 11.27
CA LEU A 584 2.91 1.82 10.27
C LEU A 584 4.06 2.57 9.59
N TYR A 585 5.09 2.96 10.34
CA TYR A 585 6.24 3.64 9.79
C TYR A 585 7.00 2.76 8.79
N HIS A 586 7.22 1.50 9.13
CA HIS A 586 7.85 0.52 8.25
C HIS A 586 6.99 0.17 7.02
N GLN A 587 5.71 -0.15 7.24
CA GLN A 587 4.83 -0.69 6.19
C GLN A 587 4.24 0.37 5.26
N ALA A 588 3.99 1.60 5.75
CA ALA A 588 3.34 2.66 4.98
C ALA A 588 4.30 3.82 4.69
N TYR A 589 4.80 4.51 5.72
CA TYR A 589 5.57 5.75 5.53
C TYR A 589 6.92 5.51 4.83
N LYS A 590 7.64 4.47 5.24
CA LYS A 590 8.92 4.06 4.65
C LYS A 590 8.75 2.88 3.72
N HIS A 591 7.58 2.71 3.11
CA HIS A 591 7.39 1.71 2.08
C HIS A 591 8.24 2.05 0.86
N LYS A 592 8.93 1.07 0.29
CA LYS A 592 9.89 1.22 -0.82
C LYS A 592 9.37 2.00 -2.04
N ILE A 593 8.09 1.87 -2.36
CA ILE A 593 7.48 2.62 -3.47
C ILE A 593 7.06 4.04 -3.03
N VAL A 594 6.63 4.21 -1.77
CA VAL A 594 6.18 5.50 -1.25
C VAL A 594 7.35 6.47 -1.21
N THR A 595 8.52 6.04 -0.70
CA THR A 595 9.69 6.91 -0.63
C THR A 595 10.12 7.40 -2.02
N ILE A 596 10.13 6.52 -3.03
CA ILE A 596 10.45 6.90 -4.43
C ILE A 596 9.45 7.93 -4.97
N ILE A 597 8.15 7.72 -4.70
CA ILE A 597 7.11 8.64 -5.17
C ILE A 597 7.29 10.00 -4.51
N GLU A 598 7.54 10.04 -3.20
CA GLU A 598 7.76 11.29 -2.47
C GLU A 598 9.04 12.00 -2.93
N ASP A 599 10.10 11.27 -3.26
CA ASP A 599 11.32 11.83 -3.85
C ASP A 599 11.06 12.47 -5.22
N LYS A 600 10.37 11.76 -6.12
CA LYS A 600 9.97 12.31 -7.43
C LYS A 600 9.06 13.52 -7.32
N ILE A 601 8.08 13.50 -6.41
CA ILE A 601 7.21 14.67 -6.14
C ILE A 601 8.05 15.82 -5.61
N THR A 602 8.98 15.58 -4.68
CA THR A 602 9.88 16.60 -4.14
C THR A 602 10.73 17.23 -5.23
N LYS A 603 11.31 16.42 -6.11
CA LYS A 603 12.07 16.88 -7.27
C LYS A 603 11.23 17.76 -8.20
N ALA A 604 10.01 17.32 -8.53
CA ALA A 604 9.09 18.11 -9.36
C ALA A 604 8.73 19.45 -8.71
N LEU A 605 8.51 19.48 -7.39
CA LEU A 605 8.22 20.71 -6.65
C LEU A 605 9.42 21.66 -6.60
N LEU A 606 10.65 21.13 -6.47
CA LEU A 606 11.87 21.94 -6.50
C LEU A 606 12.08 22.57 -7.88
N GLU A 607 11.85 21.83 -8.95
CA GLU A 607 11.92 22.33 -10.33
C GLU A 607 10.83 23.38 -10.62
N ALA A 608 9.64 23.21 -10.04
CA ALA A 608 8.53 24.14 -10.20
C ALA A 608 8.57 25.35 -9.25
N LYS A 609 9.50 25.38 -8.28
CA LYS A 609 9.51 26.31 -7.15
C LYS A 609 9.43 27.78 -7.57
N ASP A 610 10.28 28.20 -8.48
CA ASP A 610 10.39 29.61 -8.88
C ASP A 610 9.22 30.02 -9.77
N THR A 611 8.75 29.10 -10.63
CA THR A 611 7.59 29.33 -11.51
C THR A 611 6.29 29.49 -10.72
N LEU A 612 6.11 28.69 -9.66
CA LEU A 612 4.89 28.68 -8.85
C LEU A 612 5.00 29.53 -7.57
N GLU A 613 6.07 30.30 -7.42
CA GLU A 613 6.37 31.13 -6.24
C GLU A 613 6.28 30.36 -4.90
N ILE A 614 6.72 29.10 -4.86
CA ILE A 614 6.68 28.26 -3.66
C ILE A 614 7.76 28.75 -2.68
N SER A 615 7.41 29.73 -1.85
CA SER A 615 8.33 30.29 -0.86
C SER A 615 8.35 29.44 0.42
N PRO A 616 9.54 29.05 0.93
CA PRO A 616 9.62 28.40 2.24
C PRO A 616 9.23 29.39 3.33
N ILE A 617 8.44 28.93 4.31
CA ILE A 617 8.28 29.65 5.57
C ILE A 617 9.67 29.71 6.21
N SER A 618 10.13 30.92 6.57
CA SER A 618 11.41 31.10 7.27
C SER A 618 11.44 30.23 8.54
N PRO A 619 12.48 29.40 8.75
CA PRO A 619 12.53 28.41 9.83
C PRO A 619 12.70 29.01 11.25
N ASP A 620 12.77 30.32 11.42
CA ASP A 620 12.97 30.96 12.72
C ASP A 620 11.67 31.06 13.53
N LEU A 621 11.22 29.92 14.05
CA LEU A 621 10.21 29.85 15.10
C LEU A 621 10.86 29.33 16.39
N SER A 622 11.70 30.17 17.02
CA SER A 622 12.13 29.89 18.39
C SER A 622 10.91 29.94 19.33
N PRO A 623 10.83 29.06 20.36
CA PRO A 623 9.72 29.06 21.32
C PRO A 623 9.49 30.42 22.02
N ASN A 624 10.54 31.25 22.13
CA ASN A 624 10.47 32.59 22.68
C ASN A 624 9.74 33.58 21.76
N HIS A 625 9.87 33.42 20.44
CA HIS A 625 9.21 34.25 19.44
C HIS A 625 7.69 34.01 19.43
N ILE A 626 7.26 32.75 19.64
CA ILE A 626 5.86 32.37 19.77
C ILE A 626 5.25 32.93 21.07
N ARG A 627 5.99 32.86 22.20
CA ARG A 627 5.54 33.46 23.47
C ARG A 627 5.35 34.97 23.38
N GLN A 628 6.28 35.70 22.75
CA GLN A 628 6.13 37.15 22.53
C GLN A 628 4.95 37.49 21.60
N LYS A 629 4.70 36.69 20.54
CA LYS A 629 3.53 36.88 19.68
C LYS A 629 2.22 36.65 20.45
N ILE A 630 2.15 35.64 21.31
CA ILE A 630 0.97 35.37 22.15
C ILE A 630 0.72 36.53 23.13
N GLU A 631 1.76 37.04 23.81
CA GLU A 631 1.65 38.18 24.72
C GLU A 631 1.19 39.47 24.02
N ASN A 632 1.66 39.70 22.79
CA ASN A 632 1.25 40.86 21.97
C ASN A 632 -0.21 40.75 21.48
N ILE A 633 -0.69 39.55 21.19
CA ILE A 633 -2.08 39.31 20.79
C ILE A 633 -3.04 39.54 21.96
N THR A 634 -2.69 39.13 23.17
CA THR A 634 -3.50 39.40 24.37
C THR A 634 -3.63 40.88 24.73
N ASN A 635 -2.72 41.73 24.27
CA ASN A 635 -2.68 43.16 24.65
C ASN A 635 -3.23 44.13 23.59
N SER A 636 -3.59 43.69 22.38
CA SER A 636 -4.04 44.61 21.32
C SER A 636 -5.56 44.62 21.13
N SER A 637 -6.22 45.53 21.84
CA SER A 637 -7.60 45.92 21.56
C SER A 637 -7.65 46.88 20.35
N ARG A 638 -8.38 46.46 19.29
CA ARG A 638 -8.99 47.28 18.24
C ARG A 638 -8.11 48.27 17.46
N LYS A 639 -7.78 47.91 16.21
CA LYS A 639 -8.03 48.72 14.97
C LYS A 639 -7.53 47.94 13.74
N ARG A 640 -8.39 47.75 12.74
CA ARG A 640 -8.02 47.22 11.40
C ARG A 640 -6.99 48.18 10.77
N LYS A 641 -5.75 47.71 10.59
CA LYS A 641 -4.73 48.35 9.75
C LYS A 641 -4.68 47.63 8.40
N MET A 642 -4.19 48.34 7.37
CA MET A 642 -3.95 47.81 6.01
C MET A 642 -3.14 46.51 6.05
N PRO A 643 -3.30 45.61 5.05
CA PRO A 643 -2.63 44.33 5.03
C PRO A 643 -1.11 44.53 5.11
N SER A 644 -0.49 43.87 6.07
CA SER A 644 0.96 43.82 6.21
C SER A 644 1.55 42.86 5.17
N SER A 645 2.86 42.92 4.91
CA SER A 645 3.54 41.94 4.05
C SER A 645 3.40 40.49 4.55
N GLU A 646 3.14 40.30 5.85
CA GLU A 646 2.84 38.98 6.44
C GLU A 646 1.45 38.47 6.02
N ASP A 647 0.44 39.35 5.90
CA ASP A 647 -0.92 38.97 5.50
C ASP A 647 -0.97 38.48 4.05
N GLU A 648 -0.18 39.09 3.17
CA GLU A 648 -0.04 38.68 1.78
C GLU A 648 0.69 37.33 1.65
N GLN A 649 1.73 37.10 2.45
CA GLN A 649 2.41 35.79 2.53
C GLN A 649 1.48 34.70 3.06
N ASN A 650 0.69 34.99 4.09
CA ASN A 650 -0.30 34.06 4.63
C ASN A 650 -1.39 33.74 3.60
N ALA A 651 -1.88 34.73 2.85
CA ALA A 651 -2.85 34.52 1.77
C ALA A 651 -2.29 33.62 0.66
N LYS A 652 -1.01 33.78 0.29
CA LYS A 652 -0.34 32.87 -0.66
C LYS A 652 -0.20 31.46 -0.09
N PHE A 653 0.15 31.32 1.19
CA PHE A 653 0.30 30.01 1.85
C PHE A 653 -1.02 29.22 1.93
N ILE A 654 -2.15 29.91 2.17
CA ILE A 654 -3.47 29.27 2.22
C ILE A 654 -3.82 28.60 0.87
N LYS A 655 -3.34 29.14 -0.25
CA LYS A 655 -3.57 28.56 -1.59
C LYS A 655 -2.72 27.30 -1.87
N LEU A 656 -1.67 27.05 -1.08
CA LEU A 656 -0.79 25.90 -1.27
C LEU A 656 -1.46 24.63 -0.73
N THR A 657 -1.86 23.73 -1.62
CA THR A 657 -2.53 22.44 -1.30
C THR A 657 -1.98 21.34 -2.20
N ASP A 658 -2.41 20.09 -2.03
CA ASP A 658 -1.92 18.97 -2.85
C ASP A 658 -2.29 19.11 -4.35
N HIS A 659 -3.22 20.02 -4.66
CA HIS A 659 -3.59 20.42 -6.03
C HIS A 659 -2.44 20.95 -6.87
N ILE A 660 -1.34 21.37 -6.24
CA ILE A 660 -0.12 21.71 -6.95
C ILE A 660 0.38 20.55 -7.82
N PHE A 661 0.12 19.31 -7.41
CA PHE A 661 0.42 18.11 -8.19
C PHE A 661 -0.30 18.13 -9.55
N GLU A 662 -1.62 18.31 -9.56
CA GLU A 662 -2.42 18.37 -10.80
C GLU A 662 -2.10 19.63 -11.62
N LYS A 663 -1.82 20.76 -10.94
CA LYS A 663 -1.40 22.01 -11.60
C LYS A 663 -0.12 21.82 -12.42
N ILE A 664 0.90 21.14 -11.87
CA ILE A 664 2.14 20.83 -12.59
C ILE A 664 1.88 19.79 -13.68
N LEU A 665 1.20 18.69 -13.33
CA LEU A 665 0.95 17.55 -14.23
C LEU A 665 0.19 17.96 -15.51
N TYR A 666 -0.78 18.87 -15.39
CA TYR A 666 -1.64 19.28 -16.50
C TYR A 666 -1.29 20.64 -17.10
N SER A 667 -0.26 21.32 -16.58
CA SER A 667 0.26 22.55 -17.16
C SER A 667 0.60 22.37 -18.64
N THR A 668 0.49 23.45 -19.42
CA THR A 668 0.98 23.52 -20.80
C THR A 668 2.27 24.35 -20.91
N GLU A 669 2.74 24.93 -19.80
CA GLU A 669 3.91 25.81 -19.80
C GLU A 669 5.20 25.00 -19.97
N ASP A 670 6.12 25.50 -20.80
CA ASP A 670 7.36 24.77 -21.13
C ASP A 670 8.37 24.74 -19.97
N ASN A 671 8.38 25.76 -19.12
CA ASN A 671 9.19 25.83 -17.89
C ASN A 671 8.85 24.73 -16.87
N LEU A 672 7.65 24.17 -16.90
CA LEU A 672 7.21 23.09 -16.02
C LEU A 672 7.35 21.70 -16.66
N LYS A 673 7.99 21.59 -17.83
CA LYS A 673 8.08 20.34 -18.59
C LYS A 673 8.83 19.23 -17.84
N ASP A 674 9.95 19.55 -17.20
CA ASP A 674 10.75 18.56 -16.46
C ASP A 674 10.02 18.11 -15.20
N ALA A 675 9.46 19.06 -14.44
CA ALA A 675 8.64 18.78 -13.26
C ALA A 675 7.41 17.91 -13.63
N ARG A 676 6.76 18.21 -14.75
CA ARG A 676 5.64 17.44 -15.29
C ARG A 676 6.05 16.01 -15.61
N LYS A 677 7.20 15.82 -16.25
CA LYS A 677 7.72 14.48 -16.60
C LYS A 677 7.91 13.61 -15.35
N GLU A 678 8.44 14.17 -14.27
CA GLU A 678 8.59 13.45 -13.00
C GLU A 678 7.24 13.00 -12.43
N LEU A 679 6.21 13.86 -12.49
CA LEU A 679 4.86 13.50 -12.04
C LEU A 679 4.16 12.52 -13.01
N GLU A 680 4.38 12.62 -14.31
CA GLU A 680 3.89 11.65 -15.29
C GLU A 680 4.45 10.26 -15.03
N ASP A 681 5.74 10.14 -14.66
CA ASP A 681 6.35 8.87 -14.26
C ASP A 681 5.69 8.28 -13.00
N VAL A 682 5.32 9.13 -12.04
CA VAL A 682 4.57 8.71 -10.84
C VAL A 682 3.20 8.15 -11.22
N VAL A 683 2.45 8.86 -12.08
CA VAL A 683 1.11 8.45 -12.52
C VAL A 683 1.17 7.18 -13.37
N MET A 684 2.08 7.10 -14.34
CA MET A 684 2.24 5.94 -15.23
C MET A 684 3.01 4.78 -14.60
N ARG A 685 3.38 4.87 -13.31
CA ARG A 685 4.18 3.87 -12.59
C ARG A 685 5.51 3.52 -13.26
N ARG A 686 6.14 4.48 -13.94
CA ARG A 686 7.51 4.38 -14.47
C ARG A 686 8.50 4.68 -13.34
N LEU A 687 8.50 3.81 -12.34
CA LEU A 687 9.25 3.98 -11.09
C LEU A 687 10.41 2.97 -11.00
N PRO A 688 11.54 3.33 -10.37
CA PRO A 688 12.57 2.38 -10.01
C PRO A 688 11.98 1.17 -9.26
N LYS A 689 12.41 -0.02 -9.66
CA LYS A 689 11.91 -1.28 -9.14
C LYS A 689 12.82 -1.77 -8.02
N CYS A 690 12.26 -2.01 -6.83
CA CYS A 690 13.04 -2.55 -5.72
C CYS A 690 13.51 -3.98 -6.04
N VAL A 691 14.83 -4.15 -6.04
CA VAL A 691 15.52 -5.41 -6.31
C VAL A 691 15.51 -6.29 -5.04
N GLY A 692 15.78 -5.68 -3.89
CA GLY A 692 15.72 -6.34 -2.60
C GLY A 692 16.02 -5.41 -1.43
N GLU A 693 15.87 -5.95 -0.22
CA GLU A 693 16.13 -5.26 1.04
C GLU A 693 17.00 -6.16 1.93
N THR A 694 17.92 -5.53 2.68
CA THR A 694 18.80 -6.19 3.64
C THR A 694 18.81 -5.43 4.97
N ARG A 695 19.29 -6.07 6.04
CA ARG A 695 19.47 -5.43 7.35
C ARG A 695 20.95 -5.11 7.55
N LEU A 696 21.24 -3.87 7.93
CA LEU A 696 22.59 -3.36 8.09
C LEU A 696 22.93 -3.18 9.57
N GLN A 697 24.21 -3.29 9.91
CA GLN A 697 24.74 -2.82 11.18
C GLN A 697 24.98 -1.30 11.14
N GLU A 698 25.03 -0.64 12.30
CA GLU A 698 25.27 0.82 12.39
C GLU A 698 26.60 1.26 11.77
N THR A 699 27.59 0.36 11.71
CA THR A 699 28.89 0.63 11.07
C THR A 699 28.84 0.59 9.54
N GLU A 700 27.82 -0.03 8.94
CA GLU A 700 27.74 -0.33 7.51
C GLU A 700 26.88 0.67 6.71
N GLU A 701 26.36 1.73 7.36
CA GLU A 701 25.42 2.69 6.76
C GLU A 701 25.94 3.30 5.45
N ASN A 702 27.24 3.58 5.36
CA ASN A 702 27.87 4.19 4.19
C ASN A 702 28.47 3.17 3.21
N GLU A 703 28.40 1.87 3.49
CA GLU A 703 29.10 0.84 2.73
C GLU A 703 28.19 0.11 1.73
N LEU A 704 26.86 0.23 1.87
CA LEU A 704 25.89 -0.50 1.05
C LEU A 704 26.12 -0.34 -0.46
N GLN A 705 26.37 0.88 -0.92
CA GLN A 705 26.61 1.13 -2.35
C GLN A 705 27.88 0.44 -2.84
N THR A 706 28.95 0.45 -2.02
CA THR A 706 30.23 -0.19 -2.34
C THR A 706 30.06 -1.71 -2.39
N GLN A 707 29.45 -2.30 -1.36
CA GLN A 707 29.18 -3.74 -1.29
C GLN A 707 28.28 -4.21 -2.46
N TRP A 708 27.28 -3.40 -2.84
CA TRP A 708 26.44 -3.71 -4.00
C TRP A 708 27.21 -3.64 -5.32
N ASN A 709 28.08 -2.64 -5.48
CA ASN A 709 28.91 -2.51 -6.69
C ASN A 709 29.86 -3.70 -6.86
N GLU A 710 30.43 -4.22 -5.76
CA GLU A 710 31.26 -5.44 -5.78
C GLU A 710 30.45 -6.67 -6.19
N ALA A 711 29.22 -6.80 -5.67
CA ALA A 711 28.32 -7.89 -6.06
C ALA A 711 28.01 -7.88 -7.56
N LEU A 712 27.78 -6.70 -8.13
CA LEU A 712 27.55 -6.53 -9.58
C LEU A 712 28.79 -6.93 -10.40
N ASP A 713 29.99 -6.54 -9.96
CA ASP A 713 31.22 -6.88 -10.67
C ASP A 713 31.44 -8.40 -10.74
N GLU A 714 31.24 -9.11 -9.64
CA GLU A 714 31.35 -10.57 -9.62
C GLU A 714 30.21 -11.26 -10.40
N TRP A 715 28.98 -10.73 -10.32
CA TRP A 715 27.87 -11.25 -11.12
C TRP A 715 28.14 -11.14 -12.62
N ASN A 716 28.67 -10.00 -13.07
CA ASN A 716 28.99 -9.75 -14.46
C ASN A 716 30.12 -10.64 -14.98
N LYS A 717 31.04 -11.11 -14.12
CA LYS A 717 32.03 -12.13 -14.48
C LYS A 717 31.39 -13.49 -14.75
N LEU A 718 30.38 -13.86 -13.97
CA LEU A 718 29.67 -15.14 -14.11
C LEU A 718 28.70 -15.16 -15.30
N TYR A 719 28.03 -14.04 -15.57
CA TYR A 719 26.98 -13.93 -16.58
C TYR A 719 27.28 -12.83 -17.63
N PRO A 720 28.32 -12.99 -18.46
CA PRO A 720 28.77 -11.94 -19.39
C PRO A 720 27.75 -11.58 -20.48
N ASN A 721 26.78 -12.47 -20.76
CA ASN A 721 25.73 -12.23 -21.75
C ASN A 721 24.57 -11.36 -21.22
N LEU A 722 24.50 -11.11 -19.91
CA LEU A 722 23.44 -10.33 -19.27
C LEU A 722 24.07 -9.35 -18.27
N PHE A 723 24.69 -8.30 -18.82
CA PHE A 723 25.51 -7.36 -18.08
C PHE A 723 24.65 -6.33 -17.33
N LEU A 724 24.90 -6.17 -16.03
CA LEU A 724 24.23 -5.21 -15.16
C LEU A 724 25.15 -4.00 -14.90
N TYR A 725 24.76 -2.81 -15.35
CA TYR A 725 25.57 -1.60 -15.18
C TYR A 725 25.30 -0.94 -13.82
N LYS A 726 26.36 -0.49 -13.13
CA LYS A 726 26.27 0.15 -11.80
C LYS A 726 25.39 1.40 -11.79
N GLU A 727 25.43 2.17 -12.87
CA GLU A 727 24.63 3.40 -13.07
C GLU A 727 23.10 3.17 -13.14
N ASP A 728 22.68 1.91 -13.36
CA ASP A 728 21.27 1.54 -13.40
C ASP A 728 20.71 1.21 -12.00
N PHE A 729 21.53 1.32 -10.95
CA PHE A 729 21.14 1.02 -9.59
C PHE A 729 21.28 2.22 -8.67
N MET A 730 20.34 2.34 -7.74
CA MET A 730 20.38 3.27 -6.62
C MET A 730 20.25 2.50 -5.31
N THR A 731 20.97 2.94 -4.28
CA THR A 731 20.85 2.39 -2.93
C THR A 731 20.25 3.41 -1.97
N GLU A 732 19.51 2.91 -0.98
CA GLU A 732 18.86 3.73 0.04
C GLU A 732 19.04 3.04 1.40
N VAL A 733 19.46 3.78 2.42
CA VAL A 733 19.50 3.30 3.80
C VAL A 733 18.43 4.02 4.62
N ILE A 734 17.63 3.24 5.32
CA ILE A 734 16.51 3.73 6.13
C ILE A 734 16.73 3.30 7.57
N GLN A 735 16.68 4.27 8.47
CA GLN A 735 16.60 4.02 9.90
C GLN A 735 15.13 3.91 10.33
N LEU A 736 14.79 2.80 11.00
CA LEU A 736 13.48 2.57 11.61
C LEU A 736 13.62 2.54 13.12
N ASP A 737 12.75 3.25 13.84
CA ASP A 737 12.81 3.33 15.29
C ASP A 737 11.44 3.43 15.99
N TYR A 738 11.42 3.17 17.30
CA TYR A 738 10.24 3.27 18.18
C TYR A 738 10.03 4.69 18.74
N ASN A 739 10.25 5.73 17.93
CA ASN A 739 10.11 7.17 18.21
C ASN A 739 11.19 7.81 19.10
N LYS A 740 12.02 7.00 19.78
CA LYS A 740 13.08 7.46 20.69
C LYS A 740 14.46 6.95 20.26
N LYS A 741 14.67 6.76 18.95
CA LYS A 741 15.90 6.16 18.42
C LYS A 741 16.17 4.84 19.16
N ALA A 742 17.39 4.61 19.64
CA ALA A 742 17.79 3.37 20.29
C ALA A 742 17.19 3.16 21.71
N GLU A 743 16.53 4.17 22.28
CA GLU A 743 15.99 4.08 23.65
C GLU A 743 14.62 3.41 23.70
N ASN A 744 14.38 2.60 24.73
CA ASN A 744 13.07 2.04 25.00
C ASN A 744 12.07 3.16 25.36
N PRO A 745 10.99 3.37 24.58
CA PRO A 745 10.05 4.47 24.84
C PRO A 745 9.32 4.33 26.18
N ILE A 746 9.16 3.11 26.73
CA ILE A 746 8.46 2.88 28.00
C ILE A 746 9.22 3.47 29.20
N ASN A 747 10.54 3.61 29.08
CA ASN A 747 11.39 4.19 30.14
C ASN A 747 11.09 5.68 30.39
N HIS A 748 10.38 6.32 29.45
CA HIS A 748 9.99 7.73 29.50
C HIS A 748 8.53 7.93 29.89
N VAL A 749 7.80 6.85 30.19
CA VAL A 749 6.40 6.89 30.59
C VAL A 749 6.29 6.71 32.11
N TYR A 750 5.45 7.53 32.74
CA TYR A 750 5.14 7.40 34.16
C TYR A 750 3.84 6.64 34.38
N PHE A 751 3.81 5.84 35.45
CA PHE A 751 2.71 4.99 35.84
C PHE A 751 2.29 5.25 37.28
N TYR A 752 1.06 4.89 37.63
CA TYR A 752 0.57 4.87 39.02
C TYR A 752 -0.11 3.53 39.34
N ARG A 753 -0.15 3.18 40.64
CA ARG A 753 -0.76 1.94 41.13
C ARG A 753 -2.20 2.19 41.59
N LYS A 754 -3.09 1.19 41.47
CA LYS A 754 -4.49 1.30 41.96
C LYS A 754 -4.61 1.70 43.45
N ARG A 755 -3.61 1.38 44.27
CA ARG A 755 -3.62 1.73 45.70
C ARG A 755 -3.05 3.12 45.99
N ASN A 756 -2.38 3.75 45.02
CA ASN A 756 -1.77 5.06 45.16
C ASN A 756 -1.88 5.84 43.84
N HIS A 757 -2.93 6.65 43.72
CA HIS A 757 -3.27 7.41 42.51
C HIS A 757 -2.55 8.76 42.40
N THR A 758 -1.78 9.18 43.41
CA THR A 758 -1.19 10.53 43.47
C THR A 758 0.31 10.54 43.23
N LYS A 759 0.99 9.40 43.34
CA LYS A 759 2.43 9.27 43.12
C LYS A 759 2.74 8.46 41.87
N GLY A 760 3.45 9.09 40.93
CA GLY A 760 3.93 8.41 39.73
C GLY A 760 5.25 7.68 39.96
N PHE A 761 5.49 6.63 39.19
CA PHE A 761 6.74 5.87 39.16
C PHE A 761 7.03 5.36 37.74
N ARG A 762 8.24 4.85 37.49
CA ARG A 762 8.58 4.20 36.21
C ARG A 762 8.53 2.69 36.37
N ILE A 763 7.94 2.00 35.41
CA ILE A 763 7.92 0.54 35.35
C ILE A 763 9.22 0.05 34.73
N LYS A 764 9.76 -1.07 35.22
CA LYS A 764 10.96 -1.71 34.67
C LYS A 764 10.59 -2.76 33.63
N ASN A 765 11.47 -3.03 32.65
CA ASN A 765 11.21 -3.96 31.54
C ASN A 765 10.72 -5.35 31.99
N TYR A 766 11.30 -5.91 33.07
CA TYR A 766 10.91 -7.23 33.60
C TYR A 766 9.51 -7.26 34.22
N GLU A 767 8.92 -6.10 34.54
CA GLU A 767 7.56 -6.00 35.06
C GLU A 767 6.51 -5.94 33.94
N VAL A 768 6.94 -5.83 32.67
CA VAL A 768 6.06 -5.71 31.49
C VAL A 768 6.00 -7.03 30.73
N SER A 769 7.11 -7.45 30.12
CA SER A 769 7.22 -8.72 29.38
C SER A 769 8.68 -9.05 29.06
N SER A 770 9.03 -10.34 29.08
CA SER A 770 10.33 -10.82 28.59
C SER A 770 10.43 -10.84 27.06
N LEU A 771 9.30 -10.65 26.35
CA LEU A 771 9.22 -10.64 24.89
C LEU A 771 9.40 -9.25 24.27
N LEU A 772 9.72 -8.22 25.09
CA LEU A 772 10.02 -6.89 24.59
C LEU A 772 11.29 -6.91 23.70
N PRO A 773 11.35 -6.13 22.61
CA PRO A 773 12.54 -6.00 21.78
C PRO A 773 13.73 -5.54 22.62
N LYS A 774 14.88 -6.18 22.37
CA LYS A 774 16.16 -5.77 22.96
C LYS A 774 16.76 -4.56 22.24
N LYS A 775 16.43 -4.37 20.95
CA LYS A 775 16.79 -3.22 20.13
C LYS A 775 15.52 -2.48 19.69
N PHE A 776 15.59 -1.15 19.73
CA PHE A 776 14.49 -0.25 19.35
C PHE A 776 14.78 0.51 18.04
N THR A 777 15.92 0.23 17.42
CA THR A 777 16.37 0.73 16.12
C THR A 777 16.80 -0.41 15.21
N GLU A 778 16.57 -0.26 13.92
CA GLU A 778 17.17 -1.08 12.86
C GLU A 778 17.51 -0.22 11.64
N LEU A 779 18.57 -0.60 10.92
CA LEU A 779 18.91 -0.04 9.62
C LEU A 779 18.51 -1.02 8.51
N VAL A 780 17.85 -0.49 7.49
CA VAL A 780 17.40 -1.25 6.33
C VAL A 780 18.05 -0.68 5.09
N GLY A 781 18.88 -1.48 4.44
CA GLY A 781 19.46 -1.17 3.13
C GLY A 781 18.56 -1.65 2.01
N ARG A 782 18.31 -0.82 1.00
CA ARG A 782 17.51 -1.16 -0.19
C ARG A 782 18.29 -0.88 -1.45
N VAL A 783 18.08 -1.74 -2.44
CA VAL A 783 18.62 -1.57 -3.79
C VAL A 783 17.46 -1.47 -4.77
N TYR A 784 17.50 -0.47 -5.64
CA TYR A 784 16.53 -0.29 -6.71
C TYR A 784 17.19 -0.27 -8.07
N TYR A 785 16.51 -0.82 -9.05
CA TYR A 785 16.89 -0.82 -10.45
C TYR A 785 16.05 0.22 -11.20
N THR A 786 16.69 1.14 -11.90
CA THR A 786 16.06 2.36 -12.43
C THR A 786 15.55 2.22 -13.87
N LYS A 787 15.96 1.17 -14.59
CA LYS A 787 15.55 0.90 -15.98
C LYS A 787 14.28 0.01 -16.05
N ASN A 788 13.63 0.04 -17.21
CA ASN A 788 12.39 -0.70 -17.51
C ASN A 788 12.65 -1.94 -18.39
N SER A 789 13.68 -2.73 -18.07
CA SER A 789 13.91 -4.05 -18.71
C SER A 789 13.49 -5.15 -17.73
N ASP A 790 12.51 -5.97 -18.11
CA ASP A 790 12.00 -7.05 -17.25
C ASP A 790 13.02 -8.20 -17.11
N GLU A 791 13.86 -8.44 -18.13
CA GLU A 791 14.92 -9.46 -18.09
C GLU A 791 16.06 -9.05 -17.17
N GLU A 792 16.56 -7.81 -17.29
CA GLU A 792 17.62 -7.29 -16.41
C GLU A 792 17.12 -7.12 -14.97
N GLU A 793 15.86 -6.70 -14.76
CA GLU A 793 15.28 -6.64 -13.41
C GLU A 793 15.27 -8.02 -12.75
N LYS A 794 14.92 -9.07 -13.50
CA LYS A 794 14.93 -10.44 -13.00
C LYS A 794 16.35 -10.88 -12.62
N ALA A 795 17.33 -10.59 -13.46
CA ALA A 795 18.73 -10.88 -13.19
C ALA A 795 19.25 -10.10 -11.98
N ALA A 796 18.91 -8.81 -11.85
CA ALA A 796 19.24 -8.01 -10.68
C ALA A 796 18.69 -8.62 -9.38
N LYS A 797 17.44 -9.10 -9.40
CA LYS A 797 16.83 -9.77 -8.25
C LYS A 797 17.53 -11.07 -7.89
N GLU A 798 18.03 -11.81 -8.88
CA GLU A 798 18.84 -13.00 -8.64
C GLU A 798 20.22 -12.65 -8.10
N CYS A 799 20.88 -11.62 -8.65
CA CYS A 799 22.14 -11.07 -8.15
C CYS A 799 22.02 -10.64 -6.69
N PHE A 800 20.94 -9.96 -6.32
CA PHE A 800 20.71 -9.54 -4.94
C PHE A 800 20.55 -10.70 -3.98
N LYS A 801 19.77 -11.72 -4.34
CA LYS A 801 19.65 -12.94 -3.53
C LYS A 801 20.98 -13.66 -3.39
N TRP A 802 21.73 -13.75 -4.49
CA TRP A 802 23.05 -14.36 -4.51
C TRP A 802 24.04 -13.61 -3.60
N TRP A 803 24.03 -12.28 -3.65
CA TRP A 803 24.80 -11.42 -2.73
C TRP A 803 24.45 -11.68 -1.26
N GLN A 804 23.16 -11.77 -0.92
CA GLN A 804 22.71 -12.09 0.45
C GLN A 804 23.15 -13.47 0.94
N LEU A 805 23.36 -14.43 0.02
CA LEU A 805 23.85 -15.77 0.31
C LEU A 805 25.39 -15.85 0.34
N GLY A 806 26.09 -14.70 0.40
CA GLY A 806 27.55 -14.66 0.44
C GLY A 806 28.22 -14.92 -0.90
N MET A 807 27.48 -14.76 -2.01
CA MET A 807 27.99 -14.86 -3.38
C MET A 807 28.55 -16.25 -3.74
N CYS A 808 27.99 -17.32 -3.15
CA CYS A 808 28.40 -18.70 -3.40
C CYS A 808 28.17 -19.12 -4.87
N ALA A 809 29.15 -19.78 -5.49
CA ALA A 809 29.05 -20.22 -6.88
C ALA A 809 29.91 -21.46 -7.16
N ILE A 810 29.41 -22.35 -8.01
CA ILE A 810 30.12 -23.53 -8.52
C ILE A 810 29.87 -23.69 -10.02
N GLU A 811 30.93 -24.01 -10.76
CA GLU A 811 30.89 -24.35 -12.17
C GLU A 811 30.94 -25.88 -12.32
N LEU A 812 29.97 -26.45 -13.01
CA LEU A 812 29.88 -27.86 -13.32
C LEU A 812 30.21 -28.08 -14.79
N TYR A 813 30.85 -29.21 -15.09
CA TYR A 813 31.24 -29.61 -16.44
C TYR A 813 30.87 -31.06 -16.72
N ASP A 814 30.38 -31.33 -17.93
CA ASP A 814 30.00 -32.67 -18.39
C ASP A 814 31.19 -33.55 -18.83
N LYS A 815 32.40 -32.98 -18.93
CA LYS A 815 33.63 -33.73 -19.19
C LYS A 815 34.70 -33.44 -18.13
N PRO A 816 35.70 -34.34 -17.97
CA PRO A 816 36.88 -34.07 -17.16
C PRO A 816 37.67 -32.86 -17.66
N GLU A 817 38.55 -32.33 -16.81
CA GLU A 817 39.45 -31.20 -17.11
C GLU A 817 38.72 -29.91 -17.53
N PHE A 818 37.52 -29.66 -16.99
CA PHE A 818 36.72 -28.45 -17.28
C PHE A 818 36.39 -28.27 -18.76
N LYS A 819 36.29 -29.38 -19.49
CA LYS A 819 35.93 -29.41 -20.91
C LYS A 819 34.43 -29.66 -21.08
N GLY A 820 33.94 -29.42 -22.30
CA GLY A 820 32.56 -29.71 -22.66
C GLY A 820 31.59 -28.62 -22.25
N THR A 821 30.36 -29.01 -21.91
CA THR A 821 29.29 -28.09 -21.55
C THR A 821 29.51 -27.59 -20.13
N LYS A 822 29.47 -26.26 -19.96
CA LYS A 822 29.61 -25.57 -18.67
C LYS A 822 28.24 -25.16 -18.15
N CYS A 823 28.00 -25.36 -16.86
CA CYS A 823 26.83 -24.85 -16.16
C CYS A 823 27.26 -24.21 -14.84
N VAL A 824 26.90 -22.95 -14.61
CA VAL A 824 27.18 -22.25 -13.36
C VAL A 824 25.95 -22.39 -12.46
N ILE A 825 26.15 -22.81 -11.22
CA ILE A 825 25.12 -22.94 -10.21
C ILE A 825 25.44 -21.99 -9.05
N THR A 826 24.45 -21.19 -8.66
CA THR A 826 24.56 -20.16 -7.60
C THR A 826 23.53 -20.34 -6.49
N ARG A 827 22.77 -21.44 -6.51
CA ARG A 827 21.75 -21.81 -5.52
C ARG A 827 21.62 -23.33 -5.41
N ASP A 828 20.96 -23.82 -4.37
CA ASP A 828 20.62 -25.23 -4.23
C ASP A 828 19.84 -25.75 -5.44
N CYS A 829 20.17 -26.96 -5.87
CA CYS A 829 19.56 -27.63 -7.00
C CYS A 829 19.21 -29.07 -6.62
N LEU A 830 17.93 -29.31 -6.29
CA LEU A 830 17.43 -30.62 -5.89
C LEU A 830 17.44 -31.67 -7.03
N SER A 831 17.69 -31.27 -8.28
CA SER A 831 17.99 -32.16 -9.41
C SER A 831 18.54 -31.36 -10.59
N LEU A 832 19.66 -31.82 -11.15
CA LEU A 832 20.28 -31.29 -12.37
C LEU A 832 19.58 -31.75 -13.67
N ASP A 833 18.51 -32.55 -13.62
CA ASP A 833 17.81 -33.02 -14.84
C ASP A 833 17.23 -31.88 -15.70
N HIS A 834 16.99 -30.73 -15.06
CA HIS A 834 16.47 -29.53 -15.69
C HIS A 834 17.59 -28.56 -16.11
N CYS A 835 18.84 -28.90 -15.82
CA CYS A 835 20.02 -28.18 -16.23
C CYS A 835 20.55 -28.73 -17.56
N ILE A 836 21.42 -27.95 -18.23
CA ILE A 836 22.06 -28.36 -19.48
C ILE A 836 23.00 -29.56 -19.26
N ILE A 837 23.49 -29.74 -18.03
CA ILE A 837 24.37 -30.84 -17.63
C ILE A 837 23.55 -31.85 -16.83
N THR A 838 23.38 -33.05 -17.39
CA THR A 838 22.74 -34.19 -16.71
C THR A 838 23.75 -35.12 -16.03
N GLU A 839 25.04 -35.04 -16.39
CA GLU A 839 26.11 -35.81 -15.76
C GLU A 839 27.30 -34.90 -15.45
N VAL A 840 27.69 -34.81 -14.17
CA VAL A 840 28.84 -34.02 -13.72
C VAL A 840 30.11 -34.88 -13.78
N ARG A 841 31.18 -34.36 -14.41
CA ARG A 841 32.47 -35.06 -14.53
C ARG A 841 33.66 -34.25 -14.01
N SER A 842 33.58 -32.92 -13.97
CA SER A 842 34.53 -32.03 -13.28
C SER A 842 33.80 -30.78 -12.77
N CYS A 843 34.36 -30.09 -11.77
CA CYS A 843 33.75 -28.86 -11.25
C CYS A 843 34.78 -27.87 -10.69
N LYS A 844 34.45 -26.58 -10.72
CA LYS A 844 35.20 -25.51 -10.04
C LYS A 844 34.31 -24.87 -9.00
N VAL A 845 34.64 -25.01 -7.73
CA VAL A 845 33.95 -24.26 -6.68
C VAL A 845 34.60 -22.89 -6.61
N ILE A 846 33.89 -21.88 -7.11
CA ILE A 846 34.35 -20.49 -7.13
C ILE A 846 34.26 -19.92 -5.72
N ARG A 847 33.12 -20.12 -5.05
CA ARG A 847 32.85 -19.55 -3.73
C ARG A 847 31.86 -20.40 -2.93
N GLY A 848 32.11 -20.58 -1.63
CA GLY A 848 31.27 -21.34 -0.71
C GLY A 848 31.58 -22.85 -0.66
N VAL A 849 30.81 -23.58 0.16
CA VAL A 849 30.95 -25.04 0.31
C VAL A 849 29.72 -25.71 -0.28
N TRP A 850 29.92 -26.68 -1.15
CA TRP A 850 28.85 -27.33 -1.90
C TRP A 850 28.82 -28.84 -1.64
N LYS A 851 27.65 -29.38 -1.37
CA LYS A 851 27.37 -30.80 -1.32
C LYS A 851 26.80 -31.22 -2.67
N LEU A 852 27.46 -32.13 -3.36
CA LEU A 852 27.02 -32.71 -4.63
C LEU A 852 26.78 -34.20 -4.40
N TRP A 853 25.64 -34.76 -4.80
CA TRP A 853 25.37 -36.20 -4.66
C TRP A 853 24.52 -36.73 -5.82
N LYS A 854 24.47 -38.05 -5.98
CA LYS A 854 23.69 -38.71 -7.04
C LYS A 854 22.61 -39.60 -6.43
N GLY A 855 21.34 -39.18 -6.49
CA GLY A 855 20.16 -39.96 -6.07
C GLY A 855 19.35 -39.42 -4.90
N CYS A 856 18.28 -40.13 -4.55
CA CYS A 856 17.26 -39.67 -3.59
C CYS A 856 17.64 -39.86 -2.10
N ASP A 857 18.68 -40.65 -1.81
CA ASP A 857 19.13 -40.94 -0.46
C ASP A 857 20.44 -40.21 -0.15
N ASN A 858 20.37 -39.31 0.84
CA ASN A 858 21.44 -38.44 1.38
C ASN A 858 22.70 -39.16 1.94
N ASN A 859 22.94 -40.42 1.62
CA ASN A 859 23.83 -41.28 2.43
C ASN A 859 24.80 -42.19 1.65
N LYS A 860 24.93 -42.10 0.31
CA LYS A 860 25.77 -43.06 -0.43
C LYS A 860 26.86 -42.54 -1.36
N ASP A 861 26.74 -41.33 -1.92
CA ASP A 861 27.75 -40.77 -2.84
C ASP A 861 27.80 -39.23 -2.73
N ASP A 862 27.99 -38.72 -1.51
CA ASP A 862 28.04 -37.29 -1.23
C ASP A 862 29.48 -36.75 -1.38
N TYR A 863 29.66 -35.83 -2.32
CA TYR A 863 30.89 -35.05 -2.51
C TYR A 863 30.75 -33.71 -1.80
N LEU A 864 31.56 -33.48 -0.77
CA LEU A 864 31.66 -32.18 -0.11
C LEU A 864 32.80 -31.39 -0.76
N LEU A 865 32.45 -30.34 -1.49
CA LEU A 865 33.32 -29.57 -2.35
C LEU A 865 33.59 -28.20 -1.70
N LYS A 866 34.85 -27.95 -1.33
CA LYS A 866 35.35 -26.66 -0.85
C LYS A 866 35.79 -25.82 -2.04
N GLU A 867 36.10 -24.53 -1.84
CA GLU A 867 36.65 -23.67 -2.90
C GLU A 867 37.91 -24.26 -3.53
N GLY A 868 37.89 -24.42 -4.86
CA GLY A 868 38.96 -25.09 -5.59
C GLY A 868 38.54 -25.75 -6.90
N GLU A 869 39.53 -26.33 -7.57
CA GLU A 869 39.41 -26.95 -8.88
C GLU A 869 39.41 -28.48 -8.79
N TYR A 870 38.34 -29.13 -9.24
CA TYR A 870 38.18 -30.57 -9.21
C TYR A 870 38.13 -31.13 -10.64
N HIS A 871 39.30 -31.52 -11.15
CA HIS A 871 39.48 -31.91 -12.56
C HIS A 871 38.73 -33.19 -12.97
N ASN A 872 38.32 -34.04 -12.03
CA ASN A 872 37.60 -35.28 -12.28
C ASN A 872 36.83 -35.75 -11.03
N LEU A 873 35.97 -36.75 -11.17
CA LEU A 873 35.21 -37.36 -10.06
C LEU A 873 36.10 -37.92 -8.94
N LYS A 874 37.33 -38.33 -9.24
CA LYS A 874 38.27 -38.83 -8.23
C LYS A 874 38.76 -37.68 -7.33
N ALA A 875 39.10 -36.54 -7.91
CA ALA A 875 39.46 -35.33 -7.17
C ALA A 875 38.31 -34.84 -6.26
N MET A 876 37.05 -35.00 -6.70
CA MET A 876 35.89 -34.71 -5.85
C MET A 876 35.77 -35.67 -4.65
N SER A 877 36.24 -36.91 -4.82
CA SER A 877 36.10 -37.98 -3.82
C SER A 877 37.17 -38.01 -2.73
N ASP A 878 38.22 -37.21 -2.85
CA ASP A 878 39.32 -37.16 -1.87
C ASP A 878 38.93 -36.44 -0.56
N GLY A 879 37.67 -35.96 -0.43
CA GLY A 879 37.09 -35.34 0.77
C GLY A 879 36.04 -36.19 1.54
N ARG A 880 36.13 -37.53 1.51
CA ARG A 880 35.11 -38.42 2.14
C ARG A 880 35.04 -38.30 3.67
N SER A 881 33.81 -38.15 4.19
CA SER A 881 33.43 -38.57 5.55
C SER A 881 33.07 -40.06 5.53
N THR A 882 33.65 -40.84 6.42
CA THR A 882 33.46 -42.30 6.51
C THR A 882 32.08 -42.68 7.06
N ALA A 883 31.30 -43.45 6.30
CA ALA A 883 30.25 -44.31 6.83
C ALA A 883 30.05 -45.55 5.95
N SER A 884 29.83 -46.69 6.63
CA SER A 884 29.96 -48.06 6.12
C SER A 884 28.95 -48.48 5.05
N ALA A 885 29.41 -49.34 4.14
CA ALA A 885 28.64 -49.94 3.07
C ALA A 885 27.60 -50.98 3.55
N SER A 886 26.37 -50.85 3.07
CA SER A 886 25.47 -51.98 2.80
C SER A 886 24.63 -51.67 1.55
N ALA A 887 24.55 -52.62 0.62
CA ALA A 887 23.92 -52.47 -0.69
C ALA A 887 22.37 -52.57 -0.62
N PRO A 888 21.64 -51.83 -1.48
CA PRO A 888 20.50 -52.45 -2.14
C PRO A 888 20.39 -52.18 -3.64
N ALA A 889 19.40 -52.87 -4.22
CA ALA A 889 19.07 -53.18 -5.60
C ALA A 889 18.88 -51.99 -6.59
N PRO A 890 18.83 -52.24 -7.91
CA PRO A 890 18.88 -51.21 -8.95
C PRO A 890 17.53 -50.48 -9.13
N ILE A 891 17.58 -49.15 -9.08
CA ILE A 891 16.51 -48.18 -9.37
C ILE A 891 17.04 -47.28 -10.52
N PRO A 892 16.17 -46.67 -11.37
CA PRO A 892 16.58 -45.96 -12.59
C PRO A 892 17.62 -44.86 -12.31
N ASP A 893 18.50 -44.60 -13.28
CA ASP A 893 19.67 -43.71 -13.17
C ASP A 893 19.38 -42.45 -12.34
N PRO A 894 19.96 -42.31 -11.14
CA PRO A 894 19.65 -41.19 -10.26
C PRO A 894 20.24 -39.87 -10.77
N ALA A 895 19.44 -38.79 -10.70
CA ALA A 895 19.87 -37.43 -11.02
C ALA A 895 20.90 -36.90 -10.02
N TRP A 896 21.81 -36.06 -10.50
CA TRP A 896 22.72 -35.30 -9.64
C TRP A 896 21.97 -34.20 -8.91
N CYS A 897 22.27 -34.01 -7.63
CA CYS A 897 21.68 -33.03 -6.75
C CYS A 897 22.79 -32.21 -6.09
N LEU A 898 22.50 -30.95 -5.78
CA LEU A 898 23.47 -29.97 -5.30
C LEU A 898 22.85 -29.12 -4.19
N GLU A 899 23.57 -28.91 -3.10
CA GLU A 899 23.17 -28.07 -1.97
C GLU A 899 24.36 -27.23 -1.55
N CYS A 900 24.21 -25.92 -1.46
CA CYS A 900 25.20 -25.07 -0.83
C CYS A 900 25.09 -25.31 0.67
N VAL A 901 26.11 -25.93 1.27
CA VAL A 901 26.11 -26.21 2.70
C VAL A 901 26.28 -24.88 3.43
N PRO A 902 25.28 -24.40 4.18
CA PRO A 902 25.49 -23.24 5.02
C PRO A 902 26.60 -23.58 6.02
N PHE A 903 27.54 -22.67 6.25
CA PHE A 903 28.46 -22.76 7.39
C PHE A 903 27.60 -23.01 8.64
N GLU A 904 27.83 -24.06 9.42
CA GLU A 904 27.00 -24.38 10.58
C GLU A 904 27.88 -24.88 11.73
N ILE A 905 27.71 -24.24 12.88
CA ILE A 905 28.41 -24.60 14.11
C ILE A 905 27.45 -24.64 15.28
N HIS A 906 27.58 -25.68 16.10
CA HIS A 906 26.83 -25.87 17.33
C HIS A 906 27.75 -25.60 18.50
N LEU A 907 27.38 -24.63 19.32
CA LEU A 907 28.20 -24.12 20.41
C LEU A 907 27.53 -24.45 21.74
N TYR A 908 28.31 -24.89 22.71
CA TYR A 908 27.82 -25.30 24.02
C TYR A 908 28.58 -24.58 25.12
N GLU A 909 27.84 -24.09 26.12
CA GLU A 909 28.40 -23.33 27.24
C GLU A 909 29.23 -24.22 28.18
N LYS A 910 29.00 -25.54 28.20
CA LYS A 910 29.79 -26.51 28.98
C LYS A 910 30.60 -27.44 28.09
N VAL A 911 31.51 -28.18 28.72
CA VAL A 911 32.24 -29.29 28.09
C VAL A 911 31.30 -30.46 27.78
N ASN A 912 31.74 -31.39 26.94
CA ASN A 912 31.02 -32.59 26.50
C ASN A 912 29.66 -32.32 25.84
N PHE A 913 29.49 -31.17 25.20
CA PHE A 913 28.27 -30.76 24.50
C PHE A 913 27.04 -30.63 25.43
N GLU A 914 27.28 -30.24 26.69
CA GLU A 914 26.24 -30.05 27.69
C GLU A 914 25.89 -28.57 27.92
N GLY A 915 24.73 -28.32 28.53
CA GLY A 915 24.27 -26.99 28.90
C GLY A 915 23.54 -26.24 27.77
N PRO A 916 23.25 -24.94 27.95
CA PRO A 916 22.66 -24.11 26.91
C PRO A 916 23.50 -24.15 25.64
N ASN A 917 22.83 -24.30 24.50
CA ASN A 917 23.48 -24.38 23.20
C ASN A 917 23.01 -23.25 22.28
N PHE A 918 23.84 -22.95 21.30
CA PHE A 918 23.56 -21.97 20.26
C PHE A 918 24.01 -22.53 18.93
N VAL A 919 23.08 -22.60 17.97
CA VAL A 919 23.35 -23.04 16.60
C VAL A 919 23.34 -21.81 15.72
N THR A 920 24.37 -21.65 14.90
CA THR A 920 24.50 -20.47 14.04
C THR A 920 25.24 -20.79 12.74
N THR A 921 24.97 -19.95 11.74
CA THR A 921 25.60 -19.99 10.42
C THR A 921 26.33 -18.70 10.05
N ILE A 922 26.35 -17.74 10.97
CA ILE A 922 26.89 -16.39 10.80
C ILE A 922 27.97 -16.11 11.84
N ASP A 923 28.82 -15.13 11.52
CA ASP A 923 29.89 -14.66 12.42
C ASP A 923 29.28 -14.02 13.68
N CYS A 924 30.01 -14.08 14.79
CA CYS A 924 29.57 -13.60 16.08
C CYS A 924 30.71 -12.88 16.79
N CYS A 925 30.68 -11.55 16.81
CA CYS A 925 31.66 -10.70 17.49
C CYS A 925 31.50 -10.70 19.02
N SER A 926 30.38 -11.18 19.55
CA SER A 926 30.12 -11.34 20.98
C SER A 926 28.97 -12.31 21.24
N LEU A 927 29.16 -13.24 22.17
CA LEU A 927 28.12 -14.18 22.61
C LEU A 927 26.97 -13.51 23.41
N ASP A 928 27.11 -12.24 23.77
CA ASP A 928 26.12 -11.50 24.55
C ASP A 928 24.75 -11.48 23.86
N GLY A 929 23.78 -12.21 24.43
CA GLY A 929 22.39 -12.20 23.99
C GLY A 929 21.93 -13.46 23.24
N TYR A 930 22.83 -14.40 22.96
CA TYR A 930 22.55 -15.67 22.28
C TYR A 930 22.26 -16.85 23.24
N GLY A 931 22.09 -16.57 24.54
CA GLY A 931 21.71 -17.58 25.54
C GLY A 931 22.88 -18.42 26.07
N ILE A 932 24.09 -18.22 25.53
CA ILE A 932 25.37 -18.76 26.02
C ILE A 932 26.31 -17.60 26.34
N LYS A 933 27.09 -17.68 27.43
CA LYS A 933 28.03 -16.60 27.81
C LYS A 933 29.45 -16.81 27.29
N GLU A 934 29.82 -18.07 27.12
CA GLU A 934 31.14 -18.51 26.71
C GLU A 934 30.99 -19.85 25.98
N VAL A 935 31.88 -20.18 25.05
CA VAL A 935 31.90 -21.50 24.40
C VAL A 935 32.98 -22.35 25.03
N ARG A 936 32.61 -23.54 25.52
CA ARG A 936 33.54 -24.52 26.10
C ARG A 936 33.61 -25.84 25.34
N SER A 937 32.59 -26.16 24.56
CA SER A 937 32.64 -27.25 23.57
C SER A 937 31.83 -26.87 22.34
N CYS A 938 32.18 -27.45 21.19
CA CYS A 938 31.49 -27.16 19.94
C CYS A 938 31.51 -28.33 18.98
N LYS A 939 30.46 -28.44 18.16
CA LYS A 939 30.43 -29.33 16.99
C LYS A 939 30.45 -28.46 15.75
N VAL A 940 31.54 -28.50 15.02
CA VAL A 940 31.66 -27.82 13.73
C VAL A 940 31.10 -28.77 12.69
N LEU A 941 29.93 -28.45 12.14
CA LEU A 941 29.26 -29.30 11.15
C LEU A 941 29.77 -28.99 9.74
N SER A 942 30.05 -27.72 9.45
CA SER A 942 30.56 -27.25 8.16
C SER A 942 31.31 -25.91 8.27
N GLY A 943 32.30 -25.70 7.39
CA GLY A 943 33.13 -24.50 7.35
C GLY A 943 34.37 -24.55 8.26
N VAL A 944 35.23 -23.52 8.16
CA VAL A 944 36.37 -23.29 9.07
C VAL A 944 36.06 -22.04 9.88
N TRP A 945 36.24 -22.12 11.19
CA TRP A 945 35.86 -21.07 12.13
C TRP A 945 37.05 -20.64 12.98
N ASP A 946 37.35 -19.35 13.00
CA ASP A 946 38.27 -18.76 13.97
C ASP A 946 37.52 -18.43 15.25
N PHE A 947 38.09 -18.83 16.38
CA PHE A 947 37.58 -18.62 17.73
C PHE A 947 38.52 -17.66 18.48
N PHE A 948 37.91 -16.75 19.23
CA PHE A 948 38.61 -15.68 19.92
C PHE A 948 38.25 -15.70 21.41
N GLU A 949 39.26 -15.54 22.26
CA GLU A 949 39.07 -15.37 23.71
C GLU A 949 38.51 -13.97 24.06
N GLY A 950 38.66 -13.00 23.16
CA GLY A 950 38.12 -11.64 23.29
C GLY A 950 36.83 -11.42 22.51
N ARG A 951 36.20 -10.27 22.74
CA ARG A 951 35.11 -9.73 21.91
C ARG A 951 35.69 -9.02 20.68
N ASP A 952 34.86 -8.82 19.67
CA ASP A 952 35.18 -8.06 18.44
C ASP A 952 36.37 -8.61 17.65
N TYR A 953 36.52 -9.95 17.62
CA TYR A 953 37.54 -10.65 16.83
C TYR A 953 38.99 -10.25 17.15
N ASN A 954 39.26 -9.86 18.40
CA ASN A 954 40.61 -9.47 18.82
C ASN A 954 41.54 -10.69 18.92
N LYS A 955 42.43 -10.83 17.92
CA LYS A 955 43.44 -11.89 17.69
C LYS A 955 42.88 -13.33 17.74
N PRO A 956 42.78 -14.04 16.59
CA PRO A 956 42.28 -15.41 16.57
C PRO A 956 43.28 -16.30 17.32
N ARG A 957 42.77 -17.15 18.21
CA ARG A 957 43.62 -18.05 19.00
C ARG A 957 43.44 -19.51 18.65
N TYR A 958 42.25 -19.87 18.17
CA TYR A 958 41.91 -21.24 17.81
C TYR A 958 41.23 -21.23 16.44
N GLN A 959 41.64 -22.09 15.54
CA GLN A 959 40.97 -22.31 14.27
C GLN A 959 40.43 -23.74 14.25
N LEU A 960 39.12 -23.87 14.08
CA LEU A 960 38.41 -25.14 14.21
C LEU A 960 37.81 -25.53 12.86
N GLN A 961 38.07 -26.77 12.46
CA GLN A 961 37.56 -27.39 11.25
C GLN A 961 36.39 -28.32 11.59
N LYS A 962 35.80 -29.00 10.60
CA LYS A 962 34.69 -29.94 10.84
C LYS A 962 35.12 -31.01 11.85
N GLY A 963 34.39 -31.12 12.96
CA GLY A 963 34.75 -32.02 14.04
C GLY A 963 33.93 -31.79 15.31
N GLU A 964 33.99 -32.78 16.21
CA GLU A 964 33.42 -32.68 17.55
C GLU A 964 34.52 -32.33 18.55
N TYR A 965 34.42 -31.17 19.19
CA TYR A 965 35.39 -30.67 20.15
C TYR A 965 34.76 -30.66 21.55
N PRO A 966 34.93 -31.74 22.34
CA PRO A 966 34.25 -31.90 23.62
C PRO A 966 34.75 -30.93 24.71
N ASN A 967 35.90 -30.29 24.53
CA ASN A 967 36.43 -29.29 25.46
C ASN A 967 37.38 -28.34 24.71
N SER A 968 37.77 -27.23 25.35
CA SER A 968 38.73 -26.27 24.79
C SER A 968 40.14 -26.85 24.63
N GLU A 969 40.50 -27.91 25.37
CA GLU A 969 41.78 -28.61 25.21
C GLU A 969 41.88 -29.37 23.88
N ALA A 970 40.73 -29.75 23.31
CA ALA A 970 40.64 -30.35 21.98
C ALA A 970 40.78 -29.31 20.84
N TRP A 971 40.84 -28.02 21.16
CA TRP A 971 41.09 -26.96 20.17
C TRP A 971 42.57 -26.92 19.82
N SER A 972 42.90 -26.58 18.58
CA SER A 972 44.27 -26.48 18.06
C SER A 972 45.15 -25.66 19.03
N ASN A 973 46.28 -26.22 19.48
CA ASN A 973 47.25 -25.67 20.45
C ASN A 973 46.93 -25.73 21.97
N GLY A 974 46.00 -26.58 22.43
CA GLY A 974 45.96 -27.01 23.84
C GLY A 974 45.68 -25.91 24.88
N GLY A 975 44.92 -24.88 24.51
CA GLY A 975 44.53 -23.78 25.41
C GLY A 975 43.35 -24.15 26.31
N THR A 976 43.32 -23.60 27.53
CA THR A 976 42.28 -23.89 28.55
C THR A 976 41.18 -22.82 28.63
N ALA A 977 41.20 -21.80 27.78
CA ALA A 977 40.31 -20.65 27.87
C ALA A 977 39.13 -20.75 26.88
N PRO A 978 37.92 -20.32 27.30
CA PRO A 978 36.72 -20.41 26.48
C PRO A 978 36.69 -19.30 25.41
N ALA A 979 35.98 -19.54 24.32
CA ALA A 979 35.79 -18.52 23.28
C ALA A 979 34.61 -17.60 23.61
N LEU A 980 34.77 -16.30 23.31
CA LEU A 980 33.79 -15.25 23.50
C LEU A 980 33.30 -14.61 22.19
N SER A 981 34.00 -14.87 21.08
CA SER A 981 33.57 -14.53 19.73
C SER A 981 34.14 -15.53 18.71
N PHE A 982 33.56 -15.59 17.51
CA PHE A 982 33.99 -16.48 16.43
C PHE A 982 33.60 -15.94 15.05
N LYS A 983 34.43 -16.16 14.03
CA LYS A 983 34.16 -15.76 12.64
C LYS A 983 34.44 -16.92 11.67
N ARG A 984 33.74 -16.95 10.55
CA ARG A 984 34.02 -17.84 9.42
C ARG A 984 35.30 -17.40 8.73
N VAL A 985 36.11 -18.38 8.33
CA VAL A 985 37.28 -18.16 7.48
C VAL A 985 36.81 -18.26 6.03
N LEU A 986 36.67 -17.11 5.37
CA LEU A 986 36.01 -16.98 4.06
C LEU A 986 36.97 -17.03 2.86
N SER A 987 38.30 -17.05 3.06
CA SER A 987 39.29 -17.19 1.98
C SER A 987 40.68 -17.57 2.51
N TYR A 988 41.46 -18.33 1.73
CA TYR A 988 42.91 -18.54 1.93
C TYR A 988 43.67 -17.70 0.91
N LYS A 989 44.68 -16.95 1.34
CA LYS A 989 45.45 -16.06 0.47
C LYS A 989 46.87 -15.86 1.00
N ILE A 990 47.86 -16.12 0.15
CA ILE A 990 49.27 -15.87 0.44
C ILE A 990 49.93 -15.13 -0.72
N GLN A 991 50.84 -14.21 -0.40
CA GLN A 991 51.73 -13.54 -1.33
C GLN A 991 53.15 -14.03 -1.11
N LEU A 992 53.78 -14.54 -2.16
CA LEU A 992 55.14 -15.07 -2.14
C LEU A 992 56.06 -14.12 -2.88
N TYR A 993 57.27 -13.89 -2.36
CA TYR A 993 58.23 -12.95 -2.94
C TYR A 993 59.59 -13.63 -3.18
N GLU A 994 60.23 -13.24 -4.28
CA GLU A 994 61.50 -13.84 -4.72
C GLU A 994 62.68 -13.48 -3.80
N LYS A 995 62.61 -12.33 -3.12
CA LYS A 995 63.63 -11.84 -2.19
C LYS A 995 63.11 -11.58 -0.79
N GLU A 996 64.04 -11.51 0.16
CA GLU A 996 63.81 -11.03 1.51
C GLU A 996 63.17 -9.62 1.50
N ASN A 997 62.46 -9.27 2.57
CA ASN A 997 61.78 -7.98 2.75
C ASN A 997 60.70 -7.63 1.70
N PHE A 998 60.13 -8.64 1.04
CA PHE A 998 59.01 -8.51 0.10
C PHE A 998 59.37 -7.77 -1.20
N GLU A 999 60.60 -7.97 -1.69
CA GLU A 999 61.13 -7.30 -2.87
C GLU A 999 61.07 -8.16 -4.15
N GLU A 1000 61.24 -7.50 -5.31
CA GLU A 1000 61.19 -8.06 -6.66
C GLU A 1000 59.84 -8.68 -7.08
N LYS A 1001 59.83 -9.89 -7.63
CA LYS A 1001 58.65 -10.52 -8.19
C LYS A 1001 57.80 -11.08 -7.07
N MET A 1002 56.49 -10.83 -7.18
CA MET A 1002 55.47 -11.28 -6.25
C MET A 1002 54.48 -12.20 -6.97
N HIS A 1003 54.18 -13.34 -6.34
CA HIS A 1003 53.17 -14.29 -6.80
C HIS A 1003 52.13 -14.45 -5.69
N GLU A 1004 50.90 -14.07 -6.00
CA GLU A 1004 49.77 -14.22 -5.11
C GLU A 1004 49.00 -15.47 -5.49
N THR A 1005 48.72 -16.33 -4.51
CA THR A 1005 47.92 -17.54 -4.72
C THR A 1005 46.91 -17.75 -3.59
N THR A 1006 45.78 -18.34 -3.97
CA THR A 1006 44.71 -18.78 -3.08
C THR A 1006 44.52 -20.30 -3.11
N VAL A 1007 45.36 -21.01 -3.87
CA VAL A 1007 45.32 -22.45 -4.10
C VAL A 1007 46.67 -23.11 -3.79
N ASP A 1008 46.67 -24.43 -3.62
CA ASP A 1008 47.90 -25.19 -3.37
C ASP A 1008 48.77 -25.20 -4.64
N CYS A 1009 50.05 -24.90 -4.49
CA CYS A 1009 51.03 -24.90 -5.58
C CYS A 1009 52.07 -25.99 -5.32
N CYS A 1010 51.96 -27.12 -6.03
CA CYS A 1010 52.91 -28.23 -5.90
C CYS A 1010 54.29 -27.94 -6.53
N SER A 1011 54.44 -26.89 -7.33
CA SER A 1011 55.72 -26.36 -7.81
C SER A 1011 55.53 -24.89 -8.18
N LEU A 1012 56.50 -24.05 -7.81
CA LEU A 1012 56.51 -22.62 -8.12
C LEU A 1012 57.17 -22.31 -9.49
N ASP A 1013 57.83 -23.29 -10.13
CA ASP A 1013 58.54 -23.12 -11.41
C ASP A 1013 57.63 -22.63 -12.57
N GLY A 1014 56.32 -22.89 -12.48
CA GLY A 1014 55.31 -22.43 -13.43
C GLY A 1014 54.66 -21.07 -13.11
N CYS A 1015 54.94 -20.52 -11.93
CA CYS A 1015 54.26 -19.36 -11.35
C CYS A 1015 55.01 -18.03 -11.58
N GLY A 1016 56.15 -18.07 -12.28
CA GLY A 1016 56.97 -16.89 -12.59
C GLY A 1016 57.93 -16.45 -11.48
N ILE A 1017 57.99 -17.22 -10.38
CA ILE A 1017 58.94 -17.09 -9.26
C ILE A 1017 59.63 -18.43 -9.07
N ASN A 1018 60.97 -18.42 -9.11
CA ASN A 1018 61.75 -19.65 -9.06
C ASN A 1018 62.20 -20.02 -7.63
N GLU A 1019 62.31 -19.05 -6.73
CA GLU A 1019 62.70 -19.25 -5.33
C GLU A 1019 61.93 -18.26 -4.48
N VAL A 1020 61.33 -18.70 -3.37
CA VAL A 1020 60.63 -17.79 -2.43
C VAL A 1020 61.49 -17.59 -1.19
N ARG A 1021 61.72 -16.32 -0.84
CA ARG A 1021 62.54 -15.90 0.33
C ARG A 1021 61.82 -15.01 1.32
N SER A 1022 60.63 -14.51 0.98
CA SER A 1022 59.73 -13.89 1.95
C SER A 1022 58.28 -14.12 1.54
N CYS A 1023 57.34 -14.04 2.49
CA CYS A 1023 55.92 -14.17 2.18
C CYS A 1023 55.02 -13.39 3.13
N LYS A 1024 53.83 -13.02 2.64
CA LYS A 1024 52.75 -12.45 3.45
C LYS A 1024 51.57 -13.38 3.40
N VAL A 1025 51.22 -13.97 4.54
CA VAL A 1025 50.00 -14.74 4.68
C VAL A 1025 48.87 -13.76 4.97
N LEU A 1026 48.08 -13.45 3.94
CA LEU A 1026 46.99 -12.48 4.01
C LEU A 1026 45.72 -13.09 4.61
N SER A 1027 45.47 -14.38 4.37
CA SER A 1027 44.39 -15.12 5.02
C SER A 1027 44.63 -16.64 5.05
N GLY A 1028 44.18 -17.30 6.13
CA GLY A 1028 44.30 -18.75 6.31
C GLY A 1028 45.68 -19.23 6.80
N VAL A 1029 45.87 -20.55 6.90
CA VAL A 1029 47.12 -21.19 7.33
C VAL A 1029 47.76 -21.94 6.16
N TRP A 1030 49.03 -21.68 5.91
CA TRP A 1030 49.78 -22.20 4.78
C TRP A 1030 50.99 -22.99 5.26
N GLU A 1031 51.34 -24.05 4.55
CA GLU A 1031 52.55 -24.82 4.74
C GLU A 1031 53.45 -24.60 3.53
N VAL A 1032 54.67 -24.15 3.79
CA VAL A 1032 55.68 -23.88 2.77
C VAL A 1032 56.73 -24.98 2.81
N TYR A 1033 57.17 -25.45 1.66
CA TYR A 1033 58.09 -26.59 1.53
C TYR A 1033 59.34 -26.16 0.77
N GLU A 1034 60.50 -26.62 1.23
CA GLU A 1034 61.79 -26.35 0.57
C GLU A 1034 61.92 -27.09 -0.77
N GLY A 1035 61.24 -28.22 -0.94
CA GLY A 1035 61.21 -28.96 -2.19
C GLY A 1035 59.92 -28.79 -3.00
N SER A 1036 59.98 -29.02 -4.31
CA SER A 1036 58.79 -29.19 -5.14
C SER A 1036 58.09 -30.52 -4.83
N GLY A 1037 56.79 -30.59 -5.10
CA GLY A 1037 55.96 -31.76 -4.80
C GLY A 1037 55.67 -31.95 -3.32
N TYR A 1038 55.73 -30.89 -2.51
CA TYR A 1038 55.54 -30.93 -1.04
C TYR A 1038 56.60 -31.78 -0.32
N ALA A 1039 57.85 -31.74 -0.81
CA ALA A 1039 58.95 -32.47 -0.18
C ALA A 1039 59.48 -31.73 1.05
N GLU A 1040 59.62 -32.46 2.15
CA GLU A 1040 60.20 -32.00 3.43
C GLU A 1040 61.61 -31.42 3.24
N PRO A 1041 62.03 -30.42 4.04
CA PRO A 1041 61.34 -29.86 5.22
C PRO A 1041 60.14 -28.94 4.90
N SER A 1042 59.11 -28.99 5.75
CA SER A 1042 57.94 -28.09 5.70
C SER A 1042 57.87 -27.11 6.89
N TYR A 1043 57.24 -25.95 6.68
CA TYR A 1043 57.04 -24.93 7.70
C TYR A 1043 55.61 -24.37 7.64
N GLN A 1044 54.90 -24.39 8.76
CA GLN A 1044 53.54 -23.90 8.86
C GLN A 1044 53.48 -22.41 9.25
N LEU A 1045 52.78 -21.61 8.45
CA LEU A 1045 52.67 -20.16 8.53
C LEU A 1045 51.21 -19.74 8.77
N SER A 1046 50.99 -18.97 9.81
CA SER A 1046 49.70 -18.31 10.10
C SER A 1046 49.65 -16.91 9.49
N GLU A 1047 48.48 -16.25 9.52
CA GLU A 1047 48.35 -14.86 9.06
C GLU A 1047 49.43 -13.94 9.67
N GLY A 1048 50.18 -13.26 8.81
CA GLY A 1048 51.37 -12.53 9.21
C GLY A 1048 52.31 -12.20 8.06
N GLU A 1049 53.25 -11.30 8.33
CA GLU A 1049 54.32 -10.93 7.40
C GLU A 1049 55.61 -11.63 7.81
N TYR A 1050 56.21 -12.35 6.86
CA TYR A 1050 57.43 -13.13 7.06
C TYR A 1050 58.53 -12.61 6.14
N PRO A 1051 59.37 -11.68 6.62
CA PRO A 1051 60.32 -10.95 5.77
C PRO A 1051 61.52 -11.78 5.30
N ASP A 1052 61.84 -12.90 5.97
CA ASP A 1052 62.98 -13.75 5.65
C ASP A 1052 62.76 -15.21 6.12
N PRO A 1053 63.53 -16.21 5.66
CA PRO A 1053 63.33 -17.60 6.08
C PRO A 1053 63.56 -17.86 7.58
N GLY A 1054 64.32 -17.00 8.26
CA GLY A 1054 64.47 -17.05 9.72
C GLY A 1054 63.16 -16.73 10.45
N SER A 1055 62.30 -15.89 9.86
CA SER A 1055 61.00 -15.51 10.44
C SER A 1055 59.98 -16.66 10.51
N TRP A 1056 60.16 -17.72 9.74
CA TRP A 1056 59.41 -18.98 9.87
C TRP A 1056 60.24 -20.16 10.39
N CYS A 1057 61.37 -19.87 11.05
CA CYS A 1057 62.24 -20.86 11.68
C CYS A 1057 62.80 -21.91 10.72
N ALA A 1058 63.15 -21.51 9.49
CA ALA A 1058 63.80 -22.41 8.54
C ALA A 1058 65.11 -23.00 9.09
N SER A 1059 65.29 -24.29 8.89
CA SER A 1059 66.48 -25.06 9.31
C SER A 1059 67.75 -24.57 8.59
N ASP A 1060 67.60 -24.21 7.32
CA ASP A 1060 68.63 -23.61 6.48
C ASP A 1060 68.09 -22.29 5.90
N PRO A 1061 68.58 -21.13 6.37
CA PRO A 1061 68.17 -19.82 5.86
C PRO A 1061 68.51 -19.59 4.37
N ALA A 1062 69.36 -20.43 3.77
CA ALA A 1062 69.73 -20.35 2.36
C ALA A 1062 68.85 -21.24 1.45
N ALA A 1063 67.99 -22.09 2.00
CA ALA A 1063 67.13 -22.98 1.24
C ALA A 1063 65.88 -22.24 0.70
N PRO A 1064 65.58 -22.30 -0.60
CA PRO A 1064 64.41 -21.63 -1.18
C PRO A 1064 63.13 -22.43 -0.93
N VAL A 1065 62.01 -21.75 -0.72
CA VAL A 1065 60.68 -22.38 -0.75
C VAL A 1065 60.26 -22.61 -2.20
N LEU A 1066 59.89 -23.85 -2.54
CA LEU A 1066 59.60 -24.29 -3.92
C LEU A 1066 58.17 -24.83 -4.12
N SER A 1067 57.43 -25.11 -3.04
CA SER A 1067 56.00 -25.41 -3.11
C SER A 1067 55.26 -24.90 -1.87
N VAL A 1068 53.97 -24.60 -2.02
CA VAL A 1068 53.12 -24.13 -0.91
C VAL A 1068 51.79 -24.87 -0.93
N LYS A 1069 51.30 -25.25 0.24
CA LYS A 1069 50.06 -25.99 0.42
C LYS A 1069 49.26 -25.30 1.50
N ARG A 1070 47.97 -25.08 1.29
CA ARG A 1070 47.06 -24.69 2.37
C ARG A 1070 47.05 -25.84 3.37
N VAL A 1071 47.21 -25.52 4.65
CA VAL A 1071 46.96 -26.51 5.69
C VAL A 1071 45.46 -26.72 5.78
N THR A 1072 45.01 -27.68 4.99
CA THR A 1072 43.65 -28.21 4.97
C THR A 1072 43.78 -29.67 5.34
N GLU A 1073 43.12 -30.09 6.43
CA GLU A 1073 42.84 -31.52 6.61
C GLU A 1073 41.66 -31.92 5.73
#